data_AF-A0ABD0X1E7-F1
#
_entry.id   AF-A0ABD0X1E7-F1
#
_cell.length_a   1.000
_cell.length_b   1.000
_cell.length_c   1.000
_cell.angle_alpha   90.00
_cell.angle_beta   90.00
_cell.angle_gamma   90.00
#
_symmetry.space_group_name_H-M   'P 1'
#
loop_
_entity.id
_entity.type
_entity.pdbx_description
1 polymer ?
#
loop_
_entity_poly.entity_id
_entity_poly.type
_entity_poly.pdbx_seq_one_letter_code
_entity_poly.pdbx_strand_id
1 'polypeptide(L)'
;MASEGMILTNHDHQIRVGILTVSDSCFRNLAEDRSGVNLKDLVQDLSLLGGIVSSYKIVPDEIDEIKETLVDWCDEKELNLILTTGGTGFAPRDVTPEATREVIEREAPGMALAMLMGSLQVTPLGMLSRPVCGIRGKTLIINLPGSKKGSQECFQFILPALPHAIDLLRDAVVKVKEVHDALEDLPSPPPPLSPPLNSVACTQTEDKGVQCEDDENDNMKDGGMASTDDHHHHHHGHAHHRHSHGHNSHITAAAIAAKKTFQHSNHAVVMAKGSDYLPGQVSSTPPVPPHFTCSCSGDLPVTAAIMIPDSIISRGVQVLPRDTASLSTTPSESPRAQATSRLSTASCPTPKAARREFRAHLDEVITLQSRYSTLDQLHSRLEGLNEDHRGHSRTYDSRVQSRCGSKENILRASHSAVDITKVARRHRMSPFPLTSMDKAFITVLEMTPVLGTEVINYRAIPTDPDALHSILSIDGMGRVLAQDVYAKDNLPPFPASVKDGYAVRAADGPGDRFIIGESQAGQQPTHTVMPGQVMRVTTGAPIPCGADAVVQVEDTELLRESEDGTEELEVRILVQARPGQDIRPIGHDIKRGECVLSKGTHMGPSEIGLLATVGVTEVEVQKFPVVAVMSTGNELLNPEDDLHPGKIRDSNRSTLLATIQEHGYPTINLGIVGDNPDDLLNALNEGISRADVIITSGGVSMGEKDYLKQVLDIDLHAQIHFGRVFMKPGLPTTFATVDIDGARKLIFALPGNPVSAVVTCNLFVIPALRKMQGILDPRPTIIKARLSCDVKLDPRPEYHRCILTWHHQEPLPWAQSTGNQMSSRLMSMRSANGLLMLPPKTEQYVELHKGEVVDVMVIGRL
;
A
#
# COMPACT_ATOMS: atom_id res chain seq x y z
N MET A 1 -13.43 -66.43 -16.75
CA MET A 1 -12.17 -66.07 -16.06
C MET A 1 -12.31 -64.64 -15.55
N ALA A 2 -11.52 -64.23 -14.57
CA ALA A 2 -11.79 -63.02 -13.80
C ALA A 2 -11.33 -61.73 -14.49
N SER A 3 -12.00 -60.63 -14.15
CA SER A 3 -11.42 -59.29 -14.09
C SER A 3 -11.55 -58.85 -12.64
N GLU A 4 -10.49 -59.08 -11.86
CA GLU A 4 -10.53 -58.86 -10.41
C GLU A 4 -10.58 -57.36 -10.09
N GLY A 5 -11.67 -56.92 -9.46
CA GLY A 5 -11.65 -55.66 -8.75
C GLY A 5 -10.79 -55.83 -7.51
N MET A 6 -9.53 -55.40 -7.57
CA MET A 6 -8.65 -55.36 -6.40
C MET A 6 -9.25 -54.42 -5.35
N ILE A 7 -9.91 -55.01 -4.35
CA ILE A 7 -10.20 -54.32 -3.10
C ILE A 7 -8.84 -54.10 -2.43
N LEU A 8 -8.32 -52.87 -2.53
CA LEU A 8 -7.07 -52.46 -1.89
C LEU A 8 -7.15 -52.78 -0.39
N THR A 9 -6.35 -53.74 0.06
CA THR A 9 -6.32 -54.11 1.47
C THR A 9 -5.64 -53.00 2.28
N ASN A 10 -5.76 -53.04 3.61
CA ASN A 10 -5.17 -52.01 4.48
C ASN A 10 -3.63 -51.89 4.37
N HIS A 11 -2.94 -52.80 3.67
CA HIS A 11 -1.49 -52.72 3.45
C HIS A 11 -1.07 -51.89 2.22
N ASP A 12 -1.93 -51.71 1.19
CA ASP A 12 -1.58 -50.91 -0.01
C ASP A 12 -1.75 -49.39 0.18
N HIS A 13 -2.20 -48.95 1.35
CA HIS A 13 -2.61 -47.57 1.59
C HIS A 13 -1.45 -46.63 1.98
N GLN A 14 -0.27 -47.14 2.32
CA GLN A 14 0.81 -46.33 2.89
C GLN A 14 1.54 -45.46 1.84
N ILE A 15 1.79 -44.20 2.18
CA ILE A 15 2.40 -43.21 1.28
C ILE A 15 3.89 -43.54 1.06
N ARG A 16 4.29 -43.77 -0.18
CA ARG A 16 5.68 -44.01 -0.59
C ARG A 16 6.36 -42.68 -0.92
N VAL A 17 7.41 -42.34 -0.17
CA VAL A 17 8.10 -41.04 -0.27
C VAL A 17 9.55 -41.21 -0.74
N GLY A 18 10.01 -40.32 -1.62
CA GLY A 18 11.43 -40.14 -1.96
C GLY A 18 12.00 -38.89 -1.28
N ILE A 19 13.24 -38.97 -0.78
CA ILE A 19 13.96 -37.82 -0.21
C ILE A 19 15.27 -37.60 -0.95
N LEU A 20 15.37 -36.48 -1.67
CA LEU A 20 16.50 -36.13 -2.54
C LEU A 20 17.24 -34.92 -1.99
N THR A 21 18.45 -35.13 -1.47
CA THR A 21 19.30 -34.02 -1.03
C THR A 21 20.17 -33.55 -2.20
N VAL A 22 20.02 -32.28 -2.57
CA VAL A 22 20.82 -31.63 -3.61
C VAL A 22 21.91 -30.81 -2.92
N SER A 23 23.16 -31.26 -2.99
CA SER A 23 24.30 -30.56 -2.40
C SER A 23 25.64 -31.16 -2.85
N ASP A 24 26.44 -30.35 -3.54
CA ASP A 24 27.86 -30.58 -3.85
C ASP A 24 28.66 -31.03 -2.61
N SER A 25 28.41 -30.40 -1.46
CA SER A 25 29.16 -30.68 -0.23
C SER A 25 28.77 -32.01 0.42
N CYS A 26 27.49 -32.38 0.39
CA CYS A 26 27.05 -33.69 0.90
C CYS A 26 27.46 -34.81 -0.06
N PHE A 27 27.30 -34.61 -1.37
CA PHE A 27 27.68 -35.58 -2.40
C PHE A 27 29.18 -35.91 -2.36
N ARG A 28 30.04 -34.91 -2.13
CA ARG A 28 31.50 -35.08 -1.98
C ARG A 28 31.93 -35.55 -0.58
N ASN A 29 30.99 -35.88 0.32
CA ASN A 29 31.23 -36.26 1.72
C ASN A 29 32.01 -35.20 2.54
N LEU A 30 31.88 -33.92 2.17
CA LEU A 30 32.47 -32.76 2.87
C LEU A 30 31.54 -32.19 3.95
N ALA A 31 30.25 -32.55 3.91
CA ALA A 31 29.24 -32.16 4.89
C ALA A 31 28.29 -33.33 5.18
N GLU A 32 27.77 -33.40 6.40
CA GLU A 32 26.71 -34.34 6.78
C GLU A 32 25.35 -33.88 6.25
N ASP A 33 24.58 -34.79 5.65
CA ASP A 33 23.21 -34.51 5.26
C ASP A 33 22.26 -34.50 6.48
N ARG A 34 22.17 -33.35 7.12
CA ARG A 34 21.31 -33.12 8.29
C ARG A 34 19.87 -32.78 7.92
N SER A 35 19.59 -32.47 6.66
CA SER A 35 18.29 -32.01 6.18
C SER A 35 17.45 -33.18 5.64
N GLY A 36 18.03 -34.04 4.79
CA GLY A 36 17.38 -35.25 4.29
C GLY A 36 17.09 -36.26 5.42
N VAL A 37 18.03 -36.45 6.36
CA VAL A 37 17.81 -37.30 7.54
C VAL A 37 16.66 -36.77 8.39
N ASN A 38 16.55 -35.44 8.58
CA ASN A 38 15.45 -34.88 9.36
C ASN A 38 14.10 -34.98 8.64
N LEU A 39 14.06 -34.79 7.32
CA LEU A 39 12.85 -35.03 6.53
C LEU A 39 12.44 -36.51 6.59
N LYS A 40 13.40 -37.43 6.66
CA LYS A 40 13.13 -38.87 6.85
C LYS A 40 12.43 -39.12 8.19
N ASP A 41 12.93 -38.56 9.28
CA ASP A 41 12.28 -38.65 10.59
C ASP A 41 10.83 -38.10 10.55
N LEU A 42 10.64 -36.91 9.96
CA LEU A 42 9.35 -36.21 9.86
C LEU A 42 8.32 -36.93 8.97
N VAL A 43 8.77 -37.62 7.92
CA VAL A 43 7.91 -38.42 7.04
C VAL A 43 7.46 -39.70 7.73
N GLN A 44 8.36 -40.35 8.49
CA GLN A 44 8.08 -41.61 9.18
C GLN A 44 7.26 -41.44 10.48
N ASP A 45 7.13 -40.22 11.00
CA ASP A 45 6.29 -39.91 12.15
C ASP A 45 4.79 -40.13 11.83
N LEU A 46 4.17 -41.05 12.57
CA LEU A 46 2.75 -41.40 12.47
C LEU A 46 1.81 -40.26 12.93
N SER A 47 2.31 -39.29 13.68
CA SER A 47 1.57 -38.08 14.07
C SER A 47 1.63 -36.97 13.02
N LEU A 48 2.45 -37.13 11.97
CA LEU A 48 2.62 -36.17 10.88
C LEU A 48 2.10 -36.73 9.55
N LEU A 49 2.86 -37.61 8.88
CA LEU A 49 2.53 -38.15 7.55
C LEU A 49 2.45 -39.69 7.51
N GLY A 50 3.13 -40.40 8.42
CA GLY A 50 3.12 -41.87 8.50
C GLY A 50 3.63 -42.61 7.24
N GLY A 51 4.42 -41.95 6.41
CA GLY A 51 4.90 -42.47 5.13
C GLY A 51 6.12 -43.39 5.24
N ILE A 52 6.32 -44.24 4.22
CA ILE A 52 7.55 -45.02 4.05
C ILE A 52 8.48 -44.28 3.09
N VAL A 53 9.63 -43.84 3.59
CA VAL A 53 10.74 -43.36 2.75
C VAL A 53 11.30 -44.53 1.95
N SER A 54 10.83 -44.65 0.71
CA SER A 54 11.07 -45.75 -0.23
C SER A 54 12.30 -45.51 -1.11
N SER A 55 12.84 -44.28 -1.15
CA SER A 55 14.12 -43.97 -1.78
C SER A 55 14.78 -42.76 -1.12
N TYR A 56 16.11 -42.77 -1.13
CA TYR A 56 16.97 -41.73 -0.56
C TYR A 56 18.22 -41.64 -1.44
N LYS A 57 18.54 -40.46 -1.98
CA LYS A 57 19.77 -40.21 -2.76
C LYS A 57 20.29 -38.82 -2.41
N ILE A 58 21.61 -38.67 -2.46
CA ILE A 58 22.28 -37.37 -2.45
C ILE A 58 22.85 -37.17 -3.86
N VAL A 59 22.60 -36.00 -4.46
CA VAL A 59 23.10 -35.60 -5.79
C VAL A 59 23.92 -34.31 -5.68
N PRO A 60 24.87 -34.07 -6.61
CA PRO A 60 25.49 -32.75 -6.73
C PRO A 60 24.46 -31.73 -7.23
N ASP A 61 24.84 -30.45 -7.19
CA ASP A 61 24.05 -29.34 -7.73
C ASP A 61 24.14 -29.27 -9.29
N GLU A 62 23.79 -30.37 -9.95
CA GLU A 62 23.79 -30.52 -11.42
C GLU A 62 22.39 -30.84 -11.95
N ILE A 63 21.93 -30.10 -12.95
CA ILE A 63 20.55 -30.16 -13.46
C ILE A 63 20.16 -31.57 -13.93
N ASP A 64 21.01 -32.24 -14.70
CA ASP A 64 20.67 -33.54 -15.28
C ASP A 64 20.68 -34.70 -14.25
N GLU A 65 21.56 -34.69 -13.25
CA GLU A 65 21.54 -35.67 -12.14
C GLU A 65 20.27 -35.54 -11.28
N ILE A 66 19.80 -34.30 -11.06
CA ILE A 66 18.53 -34.04 -10.37
C ILE A 66 17.38 -34.56 -11.25
N LYS A 67 17.34 -34.21 -12.54
CA LYS A 67 16.29 -34.63 -13.49
C LYS A 67 16.20 -36.15 -13.61
N GLU A 68 17.31 -36.84 -13.88
CA GLU A 68 17.35 -38.30 -14.00
C GLU A 68 16.82 -38.97 -12.72
N THR A 69 17.22 -38.47 -11.55
CA THR A 69 16.73 -38.99 -10.26
C THR A 69 15.23 -38.75 -10.07
N LEU A 70 14.72 -37.56 -10.43
CA LEU A 70 13.28 -37.27 -10.32
C LEU A 70 12.46 -38.14 -11.29
N VAL A 71 12.94 -38.37 -12.51
CA VAL A 71 12.27 -39.22 -13.51
C VAL A 71 12.25 -40.69 -13.08
N ASP A 72 13.39 -41.27 -12.67
CA ASP A 72 13.47 -42.62 -12.07
C ASP A 72 12.50 -42.80 -10.89
N TRP A 73 12.30 -41.75 -10.09
CA TRP A 73 11.46 -41.83 -8.88
C TRP A 73 9.96 -41.67 -9.16
N CYS A 74 9.58 -40.94 -10.20
CA CYS A 74 8.20 -40.85 -10.65
C CYS A 74 7.79 -42.06 -11.50
N ASP A 75 8.60 -42.41 -12.51
CA ASP A 75 8.17 -43.24 -13.64
C ASP A 75 8.48 -44.73 -13.39
N GLU A 76 9.70 -45.06 -12.97
CA GLU A 76 10.14 -46.46 -12.75
C GLU A 76 9.83 -46.95 -11.33
N LYS A 77 9.78 -46.04 -10.35
CA LYS A 77 9.54 -46.38 -8.94
C LYS A 77 8.14 -46.05 -8.44
N GLU A 78 7.34 -45.28 -9.19
CA GLU A 78 5.96 -44.91 -8.83
C GLU A 78 5.83 -44.35 -7.39
N LEU A 79 6.73 -43.44 -6.98
CA LEU A 79 6.62 -42.80 -5.66
C LEU A 79 5.43 -41.84 -5.62
N ASN A 80 4.81 -41.66 -4.45
CA ASN A 80 3.64 -40.78 -4.32
C ASN A 80 4.03 -39.33 -4.04
N LEU A 81 5.14 -39.13 -3.32
CA LEU A 81 5.68 -37.84 -2.94
C LEU A 81 7.21 -37.85 -3.09
N ILE A 82 7.78 -36.79 -3.65
CA ILE A 82 9.23 -36.54 -3.64
C ILE A 82 9.48 -35.20 -2.96
N LEU A 83 10.26 -35.25 -1.88
CA LEU A 83 10.76 -34.06 -1.20
C LEU A 83 12.22 -33.86 -1.58
N THR A 84 12.54 -32.75 -2.26
CA THR A 84 13.93 -32.34 -2.46
C THR A 84 14.34 -31.34 -1.38
N THR A 85 15.61 -31.34 -0.98
CA THR A 85 16.17 -30.35 -0.05
C THR A 85 17.53 -29.87 -0.54
N GLY A 86 17.66 -28.56 -0.73
CA GLY A 86 18.87 -27.93 -1.28
C GLY A 86 18.68 -27.36 -2.68
N GLY A 87 19.68 -26.60 -3.14
CA GLY A 87 19.70 -25.96 -4.47
C GLY A 87 18.53 -25.01 -4.79
N THR A 88 17.83 -24.45 -3.80
CA THR A 88 16.63 -23.59 -3.97
C THR A 88 16.86 -22.09 -3.70
N GLY A 89 18.07 -21.68 -3.36
CA GLY A 89 18.45 -20.27 -3.12
C GLY A 89 18.70 -19.44 -4.38
N PHE A 90 19.53 -18.40 -4.27
CA PHE A 90 19.92 -17.48 -5.37
C PHE A 90 21.38 -17.65 -5.82
N ALA A 91 22.15 -18.60 -5.29
CA ALA A 91 23.54 -18.80 -5.69
C ALA A 91 23.64 -19.44 -7.09
N PRO A 92 24.76 -19.30 -7.83
CA PRO A 92 24.93 -19.92 -9.15
C PRO A 92 24.91 -21.47 -9.19
N ARG A 93 24.80 -22.13 -8.03
CA ARG A 93 24.60 -23.60 -7.90
C ARG A 93 23.17 -23.95 -7.45
N ASP A 94 22.34 -22.99 -7.08
CA ASP A 94 20.95 -23.26 -6.73
C ASP A 94 20.13 -23.53 -8.02
N VAL A 95 20.11 -24.79 -8.47
CA VAL A 95 19.49 -25.22 -9.75
C VAL A 95 18.31 -26.19 -9.60
N THR A 96 17.92 -26.52 -8.36
CA THR A 96 16.82 -27.47 -8.08
C THR A 96 15.46 -27.04 -8.65
N PRO A 97 15.04 -25.74 -8.58
CA PRO A 97 13.78 -25.29 -9.17
C PRO A 97 13.75 -25.44 -10.70
N GLU A 98 14.89 -25.18 -11.35
CA GLU A 98 15.04 -25.28 -12.80
C GLU A 98 14.97 -26.74 -13.25
N ALA A 99 15.74 -27.62 -12.62
CA ALA A 99 15.68 -29.06 -12.84
C ALA A 99 14.29 -29.66 -12.57
N THR A 100 13.55 -29.13 -11.59
CA THR A 100 12.18 -29.59 -11.26
C THR A 100 11.17 -29.15 -12.33
N ARG A 101 11.27 -27.92 -12.85
CA ARG A 101 10.36 -27.44 -13.92
C ARG A 101 10.51 -28.21 -15.23
N GLU A 102 11.68 -28.75 -15.53
CA GLU A 102 11.89 -29.60 -16.72
C GLU A 102 11.29 -31.02 -16.59
N VAL A 103 10.85 -31.43 -15.39
CA VAL A 103 10.36 -32.80 -15.12
C VAL A 103 8.85 -32.86 -14.89
N ILE A 104 8.24 -31.80 -14.34
CA ILE A 104 6.81 -31.73 -14.02
C ILE A 104 5.94 -31.45 -15.26
N GLU A 105 4.78 -32.08 -15.32
CA GLU A 105 3.76 -31.85 -16.36
C GLU A 105 2.85 -30.66 -16.01
N ARG A 106 2.66 -30.41 -14.70
CA ARG A 106 1.77 -29.37 -14.16
C ARG A 106 2.38 -28.78 -12.90
N GLU A 107 2.47 -27.45 -12.81
CA GLU A 107 2.86 -26.79 -11.56
C GLU A 107 1.74 -26.86 -10.51
N ALA A 108 2.13 -26.86 -9.23
CA ALA A 108 1.26 -26.78 -8.06
C ALA A 108 1.57 -25.50 -7.24
N PRO A 109 1.43 -24.30 -7.83
CA PRO A 109 1.98 -23.06 -7.28
C PRO A 109 1.39 -22.68 -5.91
N GLY A 110 0.18 -23.13 -5.58
CA GLY A 110 -0.42 -22.91 -4.25
C GLY A 110 0.39 -23.51 -3.10
N MET A 111 1.08 -24.64 -3.31
CA MET A 111 1.94 -25.24 -2.27
C MET A 111 3.26 -24.46 -2.11
N ALA A 112 3.86 -24.03 -3.22
CA ALA A 112 5.04 -23.16 -3.20
C ALA A 112 4.73 -21.81 -2.51
N LEU A 113 3.56 -21.22 -2.82
CA LEU A 113 3.07 -20.00 -2.18
C LEU A 113 2.80 -20.20 -0.68
N ALA A 114 2.19 -21.32 -0.26
CA ALA A 114 1.96 -21.62 1.15
C ALA A 114 3.28 -21.74 1.94
N MET A 115 4.28 -22.44 1.39
CA MET A 115 5.62 -22.51 2.00
C MET A 115 6.30 -21.15 2.08
N LEU A 116 6.17 -20.31 1.04
CA LEU A 116 6.75 -18.97 1.02
C LEU A 116 6.07 -18.04 2.04
N MET A 117 4.74 -18.05 2.11
CA MET A 117 3.96 -17.26 3.08
C MET A 117 4.26 -17.67 4.52
N GLY A 118 4.29 -18.97 4.83
CA GLY A 118 4.69 -19.47 6.15
C GLY A 118 6.15 -19.12 6.49
N SER A 119 7.07 -19.26 5.53
CA SER A 119 8.48 -18.90 5.72
C SER A 119 8.66 -17.43 6.05
N LEU A 120 7.93 -16.54 5.37
CA LEU A 120 7.96 -15.09 5.60
C LEU A 120 7.43 -14.69 7.00
N GLN A 121 6.52 -15.46 7.60
CA GLN A 121 6.08 -15.26 8.98
C GLN A 121 7.18 -15.61 10.01
N VAL A 122 8.06 -16.56 9.68
CA VAL A 122 9.17 -16.98 10.57
C VAL A 122 10.45 -16.17 10.34
N THR A 123 10.78 -15.86 9.09
CA THR A 123 12.01 -15.14 8.73
C THR A 123 11.86 -14.38 7.41
N PRO A 124 12.28 -13.10 7.33
CA PRO A 124 12.28 -12.37 6.08
C PRO A 124 13.23 -13.00 5.04
N LEU A 125 14.22 -13.80 5.47
CA LEU A 125 15.10 -14.53 4.55
C LEU A 125 14.37 -15.64 3.75
N GLY A 126 13.11 -15.95 4.09
CA GLY A 126 12.27 -16.85 3.29
C GLY A 126 12.10 -16.38 1.84
N MET A 127 12.16 -15.07 1.57
CA MET A 127 12.10 -14.51 0.21
C MET A 127 13.27 -14.91 -0.70
N LEU A 128 14.35 -15.47 -0.14
CA LEU A 128 15.54 -15.89 -0.88
C LEU A 128 15.45 -17.35 -1.36
N SER A 129 14.35 -18.05 -1.05
CA SER A 129 14.07 -19.38 -1.59
C SER A 129 13.10 -19.29 -2.78
N ARG A 130 13.35 -20.11 -3.80
CA ARG A 130 12.55 -20.22 -5.03
C ARG A 130 11.86 -21.59 -5.09
N PRO A 131 10.99 -21.96 -4.13
CA PRO A 131 10.37 -23.29 -4.13
C PRO A 131 9.54 -23.51 -5.38
N VAL A 132 9.69 -24.67 -6.01
CA VAL A 132 8.76 -25.18 -7.02
C VAL A 132 8.05 -26.40 -6.45
N CYS A 133 6.78 -26.53 -6.80
CA CYS A 133 5.98 -27.72 -6.55
C CYS A 133 5.27 -28.08 -7.86
N GLY A 134 5.11 -29.37 -8.14
CA GLY A 134 4.43 -29.81 -9.35
C GLY A 134 4.20 -31.30 -9.39
N ILE A 135 3.52 -31.74 -10.44
CA ILE A 135 3.02 -33.10 -10.61
C ILE A 135 3.64 -33.71 -11.85
N ARG A 136 4.09 -34.97 -11.75
CA ARG A 136 4.44 -35.84 -12.87
C ARG A 136 3.70 -37.17 -12.68
N GLY A 137 2.91 -37.60 -13.65
CA GLY A 137 2.01 -38.76 -13.53
C GLY A 137 1.15 -38.68 -12.27
N LYS A 138 1.41 -39.59 -11.32
CA LYS A 138 0.74 -39.67 -10.00
C LYS A 138 1.64 -39.25 -8.82
N THR A 139 2.78 -38.62 -9.10
CA THR A 139 3.79 -38.21 -8.13
C THR A 139 3.76 -36.70 -7.91
N LEU A 140 3.71 -36.29 -6.64
CA LEU A 140 3.87 -34.89 -6.23
C LEU A 140 5.34 -34.60 -5.92
N ILE A 141 5.94 -33.60 -6.57
CA ILE A 141 7.33 -33.16 -6.35
C ILE A 141 7.32 -31.79 -5.66
N ILE A 142 8.11 -31.64 -4.59
CA ILE A 142 8.18 -30.42 -3.77
C ILE A 142 9.65 -30.10 -3.45
N ASN A 143 10.09 -28.88 -3.76
CA ASN A 143 11.43 -28.41 -3.38
C ASN A 143 11.40 -27.64 -2.05
N LEU A 144 12.25 -28.03 -1.12
CA LEU A 144 12.42 -27.43 0.20
C LEU A 144 13.78 -26.69 0.33
N PRO A 145 13.91 -25.71 1.24
CA PRO A 145 15.18 -25.06 1.55
C PRO A 145 16.25 -26.05 2.02
N GLY A 146 17.51 -25.86 1.64
CA GLY A 146 18.61 -26.76 2.02
C GLY A 146 18.95 -26.83 3.52
N SER A 147 18.53 -25.85 4.32
CA SER A 147 18.78 -25.84 5.76
C SER A 147 17.75 -26.68 6.52
N LYS A 148 18.19 -27.57 7.43
CA LYS A 148 17.32 -28.43 8.26
C LYS A 148 16.13 -27.68 8.88
N LYS A 149 16.35 -26.46 9.38
CA LYS A 149 15.28 -25.64 9.96
C LYS A 149 14.24 -25.25 8.89
N GLY A 150 14.70 -24.67 7.79
CA GLY A 150 13.82 -24.23 6.69
C GLY A 150 13.08 -25.37 5.99
N SER A 151 13.71 -26.56 5.82
CA SER A 151 13.03 -27.72 5.27
C SER A 151 11.95 -28.27 6.21
N GLN A 152 12.22 -28.34 7.51
CA GLN A 152 11.23 -28.73 8.53
C GLN A 152 10.05 -27.76 8.58
N GLU A 153 10.30 -26.44 8.62
CA GLU A 153 9.25 -25.43 8.68
C GLU A 153 8.41 -25.42 7.40
N CYS A 154 9.04 -25.45 6.22
CA CYS A 154 8.32 -25.55 4.94
C CYS A 154 7.44 -26.80 4.85
N PHE A 155 7.97 -27.96 5.25
CA PHE A 155 7.20 -29.22 5.29
C PHE A 155 5.98 -29.11 6.22
N GLN A 156 6.13 -28.48 7.39
CA GLN A 156 5.03 -28.28 8.34
C GLN A 156 3.92 -27.35 7.79
N PHE A 157 4.25 -26.35 6.97
CA PHE A 157 3.23 -25.45 6.38
C PHE A 157 2.33 -26.14 5.34
N ILE A 158 2.85 -27.14 4.62
CA ILE A 158 2.08 -27.90 3.60
C ILE A 158 1.47 -29.21 4.12
N LEU A 159 1.91 -29.68 5.29
CA LEU A 159 1.48 -30.96 5.87
C LEU A 159 -0.06 -31.12 5.95
N PRO A 160 -0.88 -30.10 6.30
CA PRO A 160 -2.34 -30.26 6.32
C PRO A 160 -2.96 -30.61 4.97
N ALA A 161 -2.33 -30.24 3.85
CA ALA A 161 -2.82 -30.51 2.49
C ALA A 161 -2.21 -31.78 1.87
N LEU A 162 -1.03 -32.22 2.34
CA LEU A 162 -0.26 -33.30 1.74
C LEU A 162 -1.02 -34.63 1.59
N PRO A 163 -1.70 -35.17 2.63
CA PRO A 163 -2.42 -36.44 2.52
C PRO A 163 -3.51 -36.41 1.44
N HIS A 164 -4.34 -35.35 1.43
CA HIS A 164 -5.44 -35.21 0.47
C HIS A 164 -4.94 -34.97 -0.96
N ALA A 165 -3.88 -34.17 -1.14
CA ALA A 165 -3.24 -33.99 -2.46
C ALA A 165 -2.70 -35.32 -3.03
N ILE A 166 -2.16 -36.19 -2.17
CA ILE A 166 -1.67 -37.51 -2.57
C ILE A 166 -2.82 -38.49 -2.86
N ASP A 167 -3.87 -38.51 -2.03
CA ASP A 167 -5.05 -39.36 -2.26
C ASP A 167 -5.84 -38.94 -3.51
N LEU A 168 -5.86 -37.64 -3.87
CA LEU A 168 -6.35 -37.15 -5.17
C LEU A 168 -5.54 -37.70 -6.35
N LEU A 169 -4.21 -37.62 -6.30
CA LEU A 169 -3.33 -38.13 -7.38
C LEU A 169 -3.34 -39.65 -7.51
N ARG A 170 -3.77 -40.37 -6.46
CA ARG A 170 -3.94 -41.84 -6.44
C ARG A 170 -5.32 -42.31 -6.89
N ASP A 171 -6.22 -41.41 -7.27
CA ASP A 171 -7.65 -41.70 -7.56
C ASP A 171 -8.38 -42.39 -6.38
N ALA A 172 -8.05 -42.03 -5.13
CA ALA A 172 -8.59 -42.66 -3.93
C ALA A 172 -10.02 -42.15 -3.58
N VAL A 173 -10.97 -42.37 -4.50
CA VAL A 173 -12.33 -41.77 -4.53
C VAL A 173 -13.06 -41.80 -3.17
N VAL A 174 -12.94 -42.89 -2.42
CA VAL A 174 -13.61 -43.03 -1.10
C VAL A 174 -13.11 -41.99 -0.10
N LYS A 175 -11.78 -41.90 0.10
CA LYS A 175 -11.18 -40.92 1.01
C LYS A 175 -11.35 -39.48 0.53
N VAL A 176 -11.22 -39.25 -0.79
CA VAL A 176 -11.45 -37.92 -1.37
C VAL A 176 -12.85 -37.44 -1.05
N LYS A 177 -13.84 -38.34 -1.13
CA LYS A 177 -15.20 -38.04 -0.69
C LYS A 177 -15.30 -37.82 0.83
N GLU A 178 -14.74 -38.70 1.66
CA GLU A 178 -14.75 -38.53 3.12
C GLU A 178 -14.16 -37.18 3.57
N VAL A 179 -13.13 -36.68 2.88
CA VAL A 179 -12.56 -35.35 3.15
C VAL A 179 -13.47 -34.23 2.64
N HIS A 180 -14.09 -34.35 1.46
CA HIS A 180 -15.04 -33.33 0.98
C HIS A 180 -16.30 -33.25 1.86
N ASP A 181 -16.91 -34.39 2.19
CA ASP A 181 -18.07 -34.48 3.10
C ASP A 181 -17.72 -33.81 4.46
N ALA A 182 -16.51 -34.02 4.99
CA ALA A 182 -16.02 -33.39 6.24
C ALA A 182 -15.62 -31.91 6.11
N LEU A 183 -15.44 -31.38 4.89
CA LEU A 183 -15.20 -29.96 4.61
C LEU A 183 -16.51 -29.19 4.36
N GLU A 184 -17.56 -29.85 3.87
CA GLU A 184 -18.92 -29.27 3.77
C GLU A 184 -19.56 -29.05 5.15
N ASP A 185 -19.25 -29.89 6.13
CA ASP A 185 -19.67 -29.72 7.54
C ASP A 185 -18.93 -28.60 8.30
N LEU A 186 -17.90 -27.96 7.70
CA LEU A 186 -17.23 -26.81 8.32
C LEU A 186 -18.06 -25.53 8.15
N PRO A 187 -18.21 -24.70 9.21
CA PRO A 187 -18.91 -23.43 9.10
C PRO A 187 -18.18 -22.53 8.09
N SER A 188 -18.92 -22.04 7.09
CA SER A 188 -18.37 -21.21 6.03
C SER A 188 -17.62 -20.01 6.62
N PRO A 189 -16.42 -19.66 6.09
CA PRO A 189 -15.73 -18.46 6.54
C PRO A 189 -16.65 -17.25 6.33
N PRO A 190 -16.75 -16.31 7.30
CA PRO A 190 -17.65 -15.18 7.16
C PRO A 190 -17.30 -14.37 5.90
N PRO A 191 -18.31 -13.89 5.15
CA PRO A 191 -18.07 -13.16 3.91
C PRO A 191 -17.15 -11.94 4.18
N PRO A 192 -16.27 -11.58 3.25
CA PRO A 192 -15.36 -10.45 3.43
C PRO A 192 -16.16 -9.19 3.73
N LEU A 193 -15.89 -8.58 4.89
CA LEU A 193 -16.69 -7.50 5.45
C LEU A 193 -16.77 -6.32 4.47
N SER A 194 -17.99 -6.06 3.99
CA SER A 194 -18.30 -4.84 3.26
C SER A 194 -18.03 -3.61 4.14
N PRO A 195 -17.56 -2.48 3.59
CA PRO A 195 -17.31 -1.27 4.37
C PRO A 195 -18.61 -0.78 5.05
N PRO A 196 -18.52 -0.23 6.28
CA PRO A 196 -19.68 0.02 7.11
C PRO A 196 -20.59 1.14 6.55
N LEU A 197 -21.88 0.81 6.41
CA LEU A 197 -22.95 1.77 6.09
C LEU A 197 -23.24 2.68 7.29
N ASN A 198 -22.55 3.81 7.37
CA ASN A 198 -22.79 4.85 8.39
C ASN A 198 -24.14 5.55 8.20
N SER A 199 -25.22 4.97 8.73
CA SER A 199 -26.50 5.67 8.92
C SER A 199 -26.51 6.45 10.24
N VAL A 200 -26.18 7.74 10.19
CA VAL A 200 -26.28 8.65 11.34
C VAL A 200 -27.75 8.95 11.62
N ALA A 201 -28.29 8.39 12.71
CA ALA A 201 -29.61 8.75 13.22
C ALA A 201 -29.54 10.09 13.97
N CYS A 202 -30.14 11.14 13.40
CA CYS A 202 -30.26 12.44 14.07
C CYS A 202 -31.53 12.45 14.95
N THR A 203 -31.36 12.47 16.27
CA THR A 203 -32.46 12.71 17.21
C THR A 203 -32.62 14.20 17.47
N GLN A 204 -33.68 14.79 16.91
CA GLN A 204 -34.13 16.14 17.28
C GLN A 204 -34.88 16.13 18.62
N THR A 205 -34.78 17.23 19.36
CA THR A 205 -35.34 17.41 20.71
C THR A 205 -36.57 18.31 20.69
N GLU A 206 -37.69 17.81 21.20
CA GLU A 206 -38.86 18.53 21.75
C GLU A 206 -39.80 17.44 22.32
N ASP A 207 -40.66 17.62 23.32
CA ASP A 207 -40.77 18.51 24.49
C ASP A 207 -41.95 17.95 25.35
N LYS A 208 -42.17 18.47 26.56
CA LYS A 208 -43.19 18.06 27.56
C LYS A 208 -42.81 16.79 28.35
N GLY A 209 -43.19 16.67 29.62
CA GLY A 209 -43.91 17.64 30.44
C GLY A 209 -44.00 17.20 31.91
N VAL A 210 -44.20 18.16 32.81
CA VAL A 210 -44.27 17.91 34.26
C VAL A 210 -45.66 17.41 34.65
N GLN A 211 -45.71 16.36 35.48
CA GLN A 211 -46.83 16.08 36.38
C GLN A 211 -46.36 15.30 37.63
N CYS A 212 -47.14 15.37 38.70
CA CYS A 212 -46.82 14.87 40.04
C CYS A 212 -48.01 14.05 40.60
N GLU A 213 -47.90 13.64 41.87
CA GLU A 213 -48.92 12.96 42.69
C GLU A 213 -49.18 11.48 42.37
N ASP A 214 -49.50 10.58 43.31
CA ASP A 214 -49.02 10.36 44.71
C ASP A 214 -49.53 8.97 45.20
N ASP A 215 -48.94 8.43 46.28
CA ASP A 215 -49.45 7.33 47.15
C ASP A 215 -49.71 5.92 46.54
N GLU A 216 -49.81 4.78 47.28
CA GLU A 216 -49.84 4.53 48.73
C GLU A 216 -49.29 3.10 49.09
N ASN A 217 -48.54 2.95 50.22
CA ASN A 217 -48.39 1.80 51.18
C ASN A 217 -48.19 0.31 50.70
N ASP A 218 -47.69 -0.67 51.50
CA ASP A 218 -47.60 -0.81 52.97
C ASP A 218 -46.55 -1.86 53.50
N ASN A 219 -46.27 -1.82 54.82
CA ASN A 219 -45.80 -2.87 55.78
C ASN A 219 -44.30 -3.24 56.08
N MET A 220 -43.86 -2.77 57.27
CA MET A 220 -43.22 -3.50 58.42
C MET A 220 -41.72 -3.96 58.52
N LYS A 221 -40.95 -3.29 59.42
CA LYS A 221 -40.29 -3.74 60.70
C LYS A 221 -39.29 -4.94 60.74
N ASP A 222 -38.30 -5.07 61.65
CA ASP A 222 -37.74 -4.26 62.79
C ASP A 222 -36.32 -4.76 63.22
N GLY A 223 -35.42 -3.89 63.77
CA GLY A 223 -34.15 -4.22 64.50
C GLY A 223 -32.98 -4.87 63.69
N GLY A 224 -31.70 -4.94 64.12
CA GLY A 224 -30.90 -4.47 65.28
C GLY A 224 -29.66 -5.39 65.53
N MET A 225 -28.52 -5.04 66.18
CA MET A 225 -27.94 -3.78 66.66
C MET A 225 -26.45 -3.93 67.16
N ALA A 226 -25.52 -3.09 66.66
CA ALA A 226 -24.21 -2.61 67.23
C ALA A 226 -22.97 -3.52 67.59
N SER A 227 -21.79 -3.05 67.14
CA SER A 227 -20.40 -3.09 67.73
C SER A 227 -19.71 -4.45 68.05
N THR A 228 -18.40 -4.56 68.40
CA THR A 228 -17.30 -3.60 68.68
C THR A 228 -15.90 -4.25 68.42
N ASP A 229 -14.91 -3.42 68.05
CA ASP A 229 -13.47 -3.41 68.39
C ASP A 229 -12.53 -4.66 68.39
N ASP A 230 -11.36 -4.42 67.75
CA ASP A 230 -9.98 -4.60 68.24
C ASP A 230 -9.06 -5.85 68.02
N HIS A 231 -7.89 -5.50 67.49
CA HIS A 231 -6.51 -5.88 67.88
C HIS A 231 -5.88 -7.26 67.55
N HIS A 232 -4.69 -7.15 66.89
CA HIS A 232 -3.45 -7.92 67.14
C HIS A 232 -3.44 -9.46 66.84
N HIS A 233 -2.30 -10.12 66.55
CA HIS A 233 -0.98 -9.70 66.02
C HIS A 233 -0.23 -10.92 65.44
N HIS A 234 0.68 -10.65 64.48
CA HIS A 234 1.98 -11.32 64.27
C HIS A 234 2.14 -12.82 63.90
N HIS A 235 3.20 -13.00 63.08
CA HIS A 235 4.12 -14.14 62.94
C HIS A 235 3.66 -15.34 62.11
N HIS A 236 4.29 -15.56 60.94
CA HIS A 236 5.67 -16.07 60.68
C HIS A 236 5.74 -17.60 60.81
N GLY A 237 6.05 -18.25 59.69
CA GLY A 237 6.23 -19.69 59.58
C GLY A 237 6.74 -20.11 58.21
N HIS A 238 8.00 -19.81 57.90
CA HIS A 238 8.67 -20.42 56.73
C HIS A 238 8.86 -21.92 56.97
N ALA A 239 8.58 -22.78 55.96
CA ALA A 239 9.51 -23.84 55.54
C ALA A 239 9.03 -24.64 54.29
N HIS A 240 9.81 -24.52 53.21
CA HIS A 240 10.36 -25.63 52.40
C HIS A 240 9.53 -26.88 51.99
N HIS A 241 9.38 -27.00 50.66
CA HIS A 241 9.89 -28.09 49.81
C HIS A 241 9.02 -29.28 49.32
N ARG A 242 8.99 -29.35 47.98
CA ARG A 242 9.24 -30.50 47.07
C ARG A 242 8.10 -31.48 46.69
N HIS A 243 7.87 -31.50 45.37
CA HIS A 243 7.64 -32.65 44.46
C HIS A 243 6.91 -33.92 44.95
N SER A 244 5.85 -34.31 44.23
CA SER A 244 5.99 -35.34 43.18
C SER A 244 4.78 -35.34 42.20
N HIS A 245 4.84 -36.18 41.16
CA HIS A 245 3.78 -36.42 40.17
C HIS A 245 2.68 -37.38 40.70
N GLY A 246 1.52 -37.46 40.03
CA GLY A 246 0.53 -38.52 40.31
C GLY A 246 -0.82 -38.50 39.57
N HIS A 247 -0.81 -38.86 38.28
CA HIS A 247 -1.88 -39.53 37.47
C HIS A 247 -3.41 -39.36 37.69
N ASN A 248 -4.09 -39.18 36.55
CA ASN A 248 -5.28 -39.88 36.03
C ASN A 248 -6.53 -40.16 36.90
N SER A 249 -7.71 -39.82 36.36
CA SER A 249 -8.85 -40.75 36.31
C SER A 249 -9.78 -40.46 35.11
N HIS A 250 -10.33 -41.53 34.50
CA HIS A 250 -11.42 -41.47 33.51
C HIS A 250 -12.74 -41.87 34.17
N ILE A 251 -13.87 -41.29 33.76
CA ILE A 251 -15.23 -41.83 33.94
C ILE A 251 -16.02 -41.67 32.62
N THR A 252 -17.05 -42.50 32.43
CA THR A 252 -17.56 -42.98 31.11
C THR A 252 -18.94 -42.42 30.72
N ALA A 253 -19.36 -42.61 29.46
CA ALA A 253 -20.54 -42.01 28.81
C ALA A 253 -21.80 -42.91 28.67
N ALA A 254 -22.97 -42.28 28.40
CA ALA A 254 -24.24 -42.85 27.86
C ALA A 254 -25.29 -41.71 27.65
N ALA A 255 -26.32 -41.74 26.78
CA ALA A 255 -26.61 -42.57 25.59
C ALA A 255 -27.84 -42.05 24.76
N ILE A 256 -27.81 -42.23 23.42
CA ILE A 256 -28.87 -42.63 22.44
C ILE A 256 -30.22 -41.85 22.31
N ALA A 257 -30.51 -41.34 21.09
CA ALA A 257 -31.80 -41.42 20.33
C ALA A 257 -31.68 -40.70 18.94
N ALA A 258 -32.53 -40.87 17.89
CA ALA A 258 -33.19 -42.05 17.31
C ALA A 258 -33.74 -41.78 15.86
N LYS A 259 -33.56 -42.75 14.93
CA LYS A 259 -34.05 -42.89 13.52
C LYS A 259 -35.14 -41.95 12.92
N LYS A 260 -34.95 -41.59 11.63
CA LYS A 260 -35.82 -42.01 10.48
C LYS A 260 -35.21 -41.78 9.09
N THR A 261 -35.86 -42.30 8.03
CA THR A 261 -35.35 -42.47 6.64
C THR A 261 -36.38 -42.09 5.57
N PHE A 262 -35.93 -41.69 4.37
CA PHE A 262 -36.66 -41.85 3.09
C PHE A 262 -35.68 -42.08 1.91
N GLN A 263 -36.18 -42.28 0.67
CA GLN A 263 -35.47 -43.00 -0.41
C GLN A 263 -35.59 -42.35 -1.82
N HIS A 264 -34.57 -42.60 -2.66
CA HIS A 264 -34.60 -42.66 -4.15
C HIS A 264 -34.77 -41.33 -4.92
N SER A 265 -34.36 -41.17 -6.19
CA SER A 265 -33.73 -42.10 -7.18
C SER A 265 -32.82 -41.36 -8.19
N ASN A 266 -31.90 -42.10 -8.83
CA ASN A 266 -31.01 -41.63 -9.91
C ASN A 266 -31.73 -41.37 -11.25
N HIS A 267 -31.08 -40.62 -12.16
CA HIS A 267 -31.03 -40.93 -13.59
C HIS A 267 -29.72 -40.42 -14.24
N ALA A 268 -29.23 -41.10 -15.29
CA ALA A 268 -28.02 -40.78 -16.06
C ALA A 268 -28.07 -41.37 -17.49
N VAL A 269 -27.32 -40.81 -18.46
CA VAL A 269 -27.04 -41.28 -19.86
C VAL A 269 -25.97 -40.31 -20.47
N VAL A 270 -24.80 -40.65 -21.08
CA VAL A 270 -24.36 -41.57 -22.19
C VAL A 270 -24.53 -40.92 -23.59
N MET A 271 -23.56 -40.76 -24.52
CA MET A 271 -22.12 -41.11 -24.77
C MET A 271 -21.41 -39.89 -25.44
N ALA A 272 -20.21 -39.81 -26.06
CA ALA A 272 -19.13 -40.70 -26.61
C ALA A 272 -17.73 -40.06 -26.30
N LYS A 273 -16.49 -40.42 -26.74
CA LYS A 273 -15.80 -41.24 -27.79
C LYS A 273 -15.74 -40.69 -29.23
N GLY A 274 -14.59 -40.72 -29.97
CA GLY A 274 -13.21 -41.14 -29.61
C GLY A 274 -12.18 -41.12 -30.79
N SER A 275 -11.05 -41.86 -30.63
CA SER A 275 -9.96 -42.28 -31.58
C SER A 275 -8.77 -41.35 -31.99
N ASP A 276 -7.60 -41.50 -31.33
CA ASP A 276 -6.40 -42.32 -31.71
C ASP A 276 -5.87 -42.36 -33.18
N TYR A 277 -4.55 -42.50 -33.56
CA TYR A 277 -3.26 -42.70 -32.85
C TYR A 277 -1.98 -42.55 -33.78
N LEU A 278 -0.87 -41.91 -33.29
CA LEU A 278 0.60 -42.22 -33.50
C LEU A 278 1.27 -42.36 -34.93
N PRO A 279 2.60 -42.66 -35.10
CA PRO A 279 3.81 -41.86 -34.72
C PRO A 279 5.04 -41.88 -35.73
N GLY A 280 6.15 -41.15 -35.40
CA GLY A 280 7.56 -41.44 -35.82
C GLY A 280 8.25 -40.43 -36.77
N GLN A 281 9.60 -40.31 -36.86
CA GLN A 281 10.71 -40.96 -36.14
C GLN A 281 12.09 -40.21 -36.28
N VAL A 282 12.91 -40.18 -35.20
CA VAL A 282 14.40 -40.02 -35.04
C VAL A 282 15.29 -39.20 -36.04
N SER A 283 16.17 -38.30 -35.55
CA SER A 283 17.62 -38.59 -35.27
C SER A 283 18.63 -37.40 -35.27
N SER A 284 19.65 -37.55 -34.40
CA SER A 284 21.07 -37.07 -34.45
C SER A 284 21.51 -35.62 -34.19
N THR A 285 22.66 -35.53 -33.49
CA THR A 285 23.49 -34.38 -33.06
C THR A 285 24.97 -34.86 -32.99
N PRO A 286 26.01 -34.07 -32.58
CA PRO A 286 26.33 -32.64 -32.74
C PRO A 286 27.61 -32.49 -33.65
N PRO A 287 28.48 -31.43 -33.64
CA PRO A 287 29.32 -30.94 -32.51
C PRO A 287 29.51 -29.38 -32.40
N VAL A 288 30.30 -28.94 -31.41
CA VAL A 288 30.62 -27.55 -30.97
C VAL A 288 32.11 -27.56 -30.49
N PRO A 289 33.04 -26.58 -30.70
CA PRO A 289 33.00 -25.10 -30.43
C PRO A 289 33.29 -24.22 -31.70
N PRO A 290 33.70 -22.90 -31.71
CA PRO A 290 34.28 -22.02 -30.66
C PRO A 290 33.79 -20.53 -30.62
N HIS A 291 34.62 -19.62 -30.08
CA HIS A 291 34.38 -18.19 -29.76
C HIS A 291 34.74 -17.18 -30.88
N PHE A 292 34.12 -15.99 -30.88
CA PHE A 292 34.79 -14.67 -30.73
C PHE A 292 33.77 -13.50 -30.54
N THR A 293 34.25 -12.26 -30.43
CA THR A 293 33.52 -11.08 -29.89
C THR A 293 33.12 -10.00 -30.92
N CYS A 294 31.97 -9.34 -30.66
CA CYS A 294 31.63 -7.92 -30.87
C CYS A 294 31.96 -7.20 -32.22
N SER A 295 30.93 -6.68 -32.90
CA SER A 295 30.97 -5.40 -33.64
C SER A 295 29.54 -4.94 -34.03
N CYS A 296 29.34 -3.64 -34.32
CA CYS A 296 28.03 -3.05 -34.65
C CYS A 296 28.04 -2.35 -36.03
N SER A 297 27.13 -2.76 -36.92
CA SER A 297 26.73 -2.11 -38.19
C SER A 297 25.67 -3.00 -38.88
N GLY A 298 24.63 -2.55 -39.58
CA GLY A 298 24.11 -1.20 -39.88
C GLY A 298 22.89 -1.31 -40.81
N ASP A 299 22.19 -0.18 -41.05
CA ASP A 299 21.21 0.07 -42.13
C ASP A 299 19.91 -0.79 -42.30
N LEU A 300 18.81 -0.28 -41.70
CA LEU A 300 17.45 -0.11 -42.28
C LEU A 300 16.61 -1.34 -42.75
N PRO A 301 15.27 -1.20 -42.98
CA PRO A 301 14.37 -0.06 -42.73
C PRO A 301 13.19 -0.36 -41.76
N VAL A 302 12.37 0.67 -41.49
CA VAL A 302 11.12 0.58 -40.71
C VAL A 302 9.95 0.04 -41.55
N THR A 303 9.27 -1.02 -41.09
CA THR A 303 7.78 -1.14 -41.02
C THR A 303 7.34 -2.50 -40.47
N ALA A 304 6.80 -2.55 -39.24
CA ALA A 304 5.91 -3.62 -38.76
C ALA A 304 5.19 -3.17 -37.46
N ALA A 305 3.94 -2.71 -37.56
CA ALA A 305 3.10 -2.52 -36.38
C ALA A 305 2.45 -3.86 -36.02
N ILE A 306 2.82 -4.45 -34.88
CA ILE A 306 2.18 -5.66 -34.37
C ILE A 306 0.96 -5.23 -33.54
N MET A 307 -0.24 -5.59 -34.01
CA MET A 307 -1.47 -5.41 -33.25
C MET A 307 -1.50 -6.38 -32.07
N ILE A 308 -1.75 -5.87 -30.87
CA ILE A 308 -2.09 -6.67 -29.69
C ILE A 308 -3.63 -6.78 -29.66
N PRO A 309 -4.23 -7.97 -29.54
CA PRO A 309 -5.68 -8.13 -29.54
C PRO A 309 -6.31 -7.72 -28.20
N ASP A 310 -7.47 -7.05 -28.27
CA ASP A 310 -8.29 -6.68 -27.11
C ASP A 310 -9.06 -7.89 -26.55
N SER A 311 -8.70 -8.38 -25.36
CA SER A 311 -9.46 -9.47 -24.70
C SER A 311 -9.32 -9.57 -23.17
N ILE A 312 -9.59 -8.50 -22.41
CA ILE A 312 -9.95 -8.62 -20.98
C ILE A 312 -11.15 -7.72 -20.68
N ILE A 313 -12.35 -8.32 -20.63
CA ILE A 313 -13.59 -7.66 -20.19
C ILE A 313 -13.67 -7.64 -18.65
N SER A 314 -14.20 -6.56 -18.10
CA SER A 314 -14.29 -6.32 -16.65
C SER A 314 -15.23 -7.31 -15.94
N ARG A 315 -14.83 -7.76 -14.75
CA ARG A 315 -15.76 -8.36 -13.78
C ARG A 315 -16.41 -7.24 -12.95
N GLY A 316 -17.72 -7.08 -13.08
CA GLY A 316 -18.50 -6.08 -12.33
C GLY A 316 -18.63 -6.42 -10.84
N VAL A 317 -18.80 -5.40 -10.01
CA VAL A 317 -19.06 -5.53 -8.56
C VAL A 317 -20.56 -5.44 -8.31
N GLN A 318 -21.13 -6.41 -7.58
CA GLN A 318 -22.52 -6.37 -7.14
C GLN A 318 -22.74 -5.34 -6.03
N VAL A 319 -23.84 -4.59 -6.12
CA VAL A 319 -24.35 -3.72 -5.04
C VAL A 319 -25.80 -4.11 -4.77
N LEU A 320 -26.13 -4.34 -3.49
CA LEU A 320 -27.47 -4.75 -3.07
C LEU A 320 -28.37 -3.52 -2.82
N PRO A 321 -29.67 -3.58 -3.17
CA PRO A 321 -30.61 -2.50 -2.92
C PRO A 321 -30.99 -2.38 -1.44
N ARG A 322 -31.52 -1.23 -1.04
CA ARG A 322 -32.02 -0.97 0.32
C ARG A 322 -33.39 -0.27 0.23
N ASP A 323 -34.42 -0.94 0.72
CA ASP A 323 -35.80 -0.44 0.65
C ASP A 323 -36.01 0.87 1.44
N THR A 324 -36.85 1.75 0.91
CA THR A 324 -37.50 2.82 1.67
C THR A 324 -38.96 2.94 1.25
N ALA A 325 -39.87 3.07 2.23
CA ALA A 325 -41.30 3.15 2.00
C ALA A 325 -41.87 4.50 2.50
N SER A 326 -42.37 5.27 1.54
CA SER A 326 -43.62 6.08 1.59
C SER A 326 -43.99 6.89 2.84
N LEU A 327 -44.15 8.22 2.66
CA LEU A 327 -45.38 9.05 2.87
C LEU A 327 -44.98 10.55 2.69
N SER A 328 -45.56 11.36 1.78
CA SER A 328 -46.93 11.93 1.70
C SER A 328 -47.20 13.03 2.77
N THR A 329 -47.70 14.26 2.53
CA THR A 329 -48.00 15.10 1.33
C THR A 329 -48.53 16.50 1.76
N THR A 330 -48.24 17.58 1.01
CA THR A 330 -49.04 18.85 0.90
C THR A 330 -48.99 19.86 2.12
N PRO A 331 -49.65 21.07 2.11
CA PRO A 331 -48.90 22.31 1.79
C PRO A 331 -49.25 23.61 2.59
N SER A 332 -48.38 24.64 2.54
CA SER A 332 -48.60 26.10 2.81
C SER A 332 -47.23 26.78 3.07
N GLU A 333 -47.03 28.10 3.07
CA GLU A 333 -47.69 29.25 2.41
C GLU A 333 -46.61 30.34 2.15
N SER A 334 -46.89 31.32 1.27
CA SER A 334 -45.96 32.44 0.99
C SER A 334 -46.44 33.77 1.61
N PRO A 335 -45.53 34.71 1.89
CA PRO A 335 -45.81 36.07 1.39
C PRO A 335 -44.61 36.81 0.73
N ARG A 336 -44.98 37.55 -0.31
CA ARG A 336 -44.19 38.35 -1.27
C ARG A 336 -43.37 39.53 -0.70
N ALA A 337 -42.30 39.85 -1.42
CA ALA A 337 -42.08 41.13 -2.13
C ALA A 337 -41.21 40.82 -3.38
N GLN A 338 -41.42 41.23 -4.65
CA GLN A 338 -41.84 42.50 -5.29
C GLN A 338 -40.89 43.68 -5.03
N ALA A 339 -40.29 44.37 -6.01
CA ALA A 339 -40.21 44.23 -7.48
C ALA A 339 -38.98 45.08 -7.99
N THR A 340 -38.67 45.40 -9.27
CA THR A 340 -39.40 45.43 -10.57
C THR A 340 -38.43 45.57 -11.77
N SER A 341 -38.81 45.06 -12.97
CA SER A 341 -38.39 45.55 -14.32
C SER A 341 -36.92 45.33 -14.77
N ARG A 342 -36.53 45.42 -16.07
CA ARG A 342 -37.19 45.17 -17.38
C ARG A 342 -36.12 44.93 -18.47
N LEU A 343 -36.52 44.28 -19.56
CA LEU A 343 -35.88 44.16 -20.89
C LEU A 343 -34.81 45.21 -21.29
N SER A 344 -33.72 44.77 -21.94
CA SER A 344 -33.46 45.03 -23.38
C SER A 344 -32.19 44.35 -23.92
N THR A 345 -32.12 44.21 -25.25
CA THR A 345 -31.03 43.61 -26.05
C THR A 345 -30.06 44.67 -26.60
N ALA A 346 -28.79 44.33 -26.83
CA ALA A 346 -28.01 44.71 -28.04
C ALA A 346 -26.55 44.22 -28.06
N SER A 347 -26.17 43.59 -29.18
CA SER A 347 -24.96 43.74 -30.01
C SER A 347 -23.59 44.20 -29.46
N CYS A 348 -22.54 43.49 -29.87
CA CYS A 348 -21.13 43.96 -29.85
C CYS A 348 -20.91 45.20 -30.74
N PRO A 349 -19.80 45.95 -30.52
CA PRO A 349 -18.75 45.94 -31.54
C PRO A 349 -17.31 45.86 -30.98
N THR A 350 -16.33 45.72 -31.89
CA THR A 350 -14.88 45.69 -31.62
C THR A 350 -14.23 47.09 -31.58
N PRO A 351 -13.01 47.18 -31.05
CA PRO A 351 -11.99 48.09 -31.58
C PRO A 351 -10.85 47.33 -32.30
N LYS A 352 -10.16 48.02 -33.21
CA LYS A 352 -8.90 47.60 -33.85
C LYS A 352 -7.86 48.72 -33.74
N ALA A 353 -6.60 48.37 -34.03
CA ALA A 353 -5.39 49.19 -33.99
C ALA A 353 -4.81 49.40 -32.57
N ALA A 354 -3.48 49.53 -32.40
CA ALA A 354 -2.44 49.72 -33.42
C ALA A 354 -1.35 48.62 -33.44
N ARG A 355 -0.66 48.51 -34.59
CA ARG A 355 0.61 47.78 -34.76
C ARG A 355 1.75 48.78 -34.89
N ARG A 356 2.80 48.64 -34.07
CA ARG A 356 4.19 48.90 -34.48
C ARG A 356 5.17 48.19 -33.53
N GLU A 357 6.42 48.09 -33.97
CA GLU A 357 7.58 47.71 -33.15
C GLU A 357 7.47 46.39 -32.35
N PHE A 358 7.58 45.25 -33.06
CA PHE A 358 8.46 44.14 -32.64
C PHE A 358 8.76 43.24 -33.85
N ARG A 359 9.83 43.57 -34.60
CA ARG A 359 10.36 42.77 -35.71
C ARG A 359 11.86 43.04 -35.94
N ALA A 360 12.64 42.92 -34.87
CA ALA A 360 14.11 43.04 -34.89
C ALA A 360 14.73 42.50 -33.58
N HIS A 361 14.65 41.18 -33.32
CA HIS A 361 15.48 40.52 -32.28
C HIS A 361 15.51 38.98 -32.35
N LEU A 362 14.93 38.34 -33.38
CA LEU A 362 14.92 36.87 -33.52
C LEU A 362 15.93 36.32 -34.54
N ASP A 363 16.63 37.21 -35.27
CA ASP A 363 17.66 36.84 -36.26
C ASP A 363 19.10 36.86 -35.68
N GLU A 364 19.27 37.19 -34.39
CA GLU A 364 20.60 37.40 -33.76
C GLU A 364 21.07 36.22 -32.89
N VAL A 365 20.17 35.29 -32.55
CA VAL A 365 20.46 34.12 -31.71
C VAL A 365 21.04 32.94 -32.52
N ILE A 366 20.72 32.86 -33.83
CA ILE A 366 21.09 31.73 -34.70
C ILE A 366 22.53 31.82 -35.23
N THR A 367 23.18 32.99 -35.13
CA THR A 367 24.54 33.24 -35.66
C THR A 367 25.68 33.10 -34.65
N LEU A 368 25.42 32.65 -33.41
CA LEU A 368 26.44 32.50 -32.36
C LEU A 368 26.86 31.06 -32.02
N GLN A 369 26.24 30.04 -32.63
CA GLN A 369 26.62 28.62 -32.45
C GLN A 369 27.73 28.12 -33.42
N SER A 370 28.48 29.00 -34.09
CA SER A 370 29.53 28.61 -35.05
C SER A 370 30.86 29.37 -34.92
N ARG A 371 31.51 29.23 -33.74
CA ARG A 371 32.96 29.42 -33.51
C ARG A 371 33.36 28.79 -32.17
N TYR A 372 34.66 28.60 -31.96
CA TYR A 372 35.32 28.03 -30.77
C TYR A 372 35.18 26.50 -30.60
N SER A 373 35.87 25.78 -31.49
CA SER A 373 36.43 24.46 -31.21
C SER A 373 37.83 24.58 -30.60
N THR A 374 38.24 23.55 -29.86
CA THR A 374 39.52 23.33 -29.12
C THR A 374 39.77 24.20 -27.88
N LEU A 375 40.49 23.59 -26.91
CA LEU A 375 40.52 23.99 -25.49
C LEU A 375 41.82 24.71 -25.08
N ASP A 376 42.80 24.77 -25.98
CA ASP A 376 44.19 25.15 -25.68
C ASP A 376 44.45 26.67 -25.60
N GLN A 377 43.44 27.51 -25.88
CA GLN A 377 43.59 28.98 -25.85
C GLN A 377 43.09 29.66 -24.56
N LEU A 378 42.60 28.89 -23.57
CA LEU A 378 42.20 29.44 -22.27
C LEU A 378 43.30 29.44 -21.20
N HIS A 379 44.29 28.54 -21.29
CA HIS A 379 45.35 28.44 -20.27
C HIS A 379 46.31 29.64 -20.25
N SER A 380 46.70 30.17 -21.42
CA SER A 380 47.71 31.24 -21.53
C SER A 380 47.26 32.65 -21.08
N ARG A 381 46.08 32.76 -20.46
CA ARG A 381 45.56 34.01 -19.87
C ARG A 381 45.29 33.95 -18.36
N LEU A 382 45.45 32.79 -17.72
CA LEU A 382 45.25 32.63 -16.27
C LEU A 382 46.54 32.78 -15.45
N GLU A 383 47.72 32.61 -16.05
CA GLU A 383 49.02 32.78 -15.38
C GLU A 383 49.52 34.24 -15.33
N GLY A 384 48.77 35.20 -15.88
CA GLY A 384 49.20 36.59 -16.06
C GLY A 384 48.73 37.61 -15.02
N LEU A 385 48.05 37.20 -13.94
CA LEU A 385 47.42 38.10 -12.96
C LEU A 385 47.63 37.65 -11.50
N ASN A 386 48.83 37.18 -11.14
CA ASN A 386 49.11 36.68 -9.79
C ASN A 386 50.42 37.21 -9.14
N GLU A 387 50.92 38.36 -9.60
CA GLU A 387 51.87 39.18 -8.83
C GLU A 387 51.46 40.66 -8.93
N ASP A 388 50.83 41.21 -7.87
CA ASP A 388 51.23 42.51 -7.30
C ASP A 388 50.51 42.80 -5.95
N HIS A 389 50.90 43.89 -5.27
CA HIS A 389 50.25 44.47 -4.06
C HIS A 389 50.38 43.72 -2.72
N ARG A 390 51.61 43.53 -2.25
CA ARG A 390 51.87 43.50 -0.79
C ARG A 390 51.93 44.91 -0.19
N GLY A 391 50.81 45.34 0.39
CA GLY A 391 50.75 46.26 1.53
C GLY A 391 50.83 47.77 1.23
N HIS A 392 49.91 48.52 1.84
CA HIS A 392 50.22 49.51 2.88
C HIS A 392 48.95 49.81 3.70
N SER A 393 49.12 50.18 4.98
CA SER A 393 48.02 50.58 5.86
C SER A 393 48.11 52.06 6.20
N ARG A 394 47.01 52.81 6.01
CA ARG A 394 46.69 54.00 6.82
C ARG A 394 45.26 54.53 6.60
N THR A 395 44.53 54.56 7.71
CA THR A 395 43.50 55.54 8.12
C THR A 395 43.20 56.74 7.20
N TYR A 396 41.92 57.01 6.93
CA TYR A 396 41.24 58.22 7.45
C TYR A 396 39.70 58.04 7.48
N ASP A 397 39.02 58.83 8.33
CA ASP A 397 37.55 58.82 8.54
C ASP A 397 36.89 59.99 7.79
N SER A 398 35.69 59.77 7.22
CA SER A 398 34.61 60.77 7.19
C SER A 398 33.29 60.20 6.63
N ARG A 399 32.16 60.79 7.05
CA ARG A 399 30.80 60.36 6.72
C ARG A 399 30.27 61.09 5.48
N VAL A 400 29.57 60.37 4.60
CA VAL A 400 28.48 60.93 3.77
C VAL A 400 27.32 59.94 3.73
N GLN A 401 26.12 60.38 4.13
CA GLN A 401 24.89 59.63 3.87
C GLN A 401 24.35 60.00 2.48
N SER A 402 23.95 59.02 1.68
CA SER A 402 23.13 59.22 0.50
C SER A 402 22.13 58.06 0.35
N ARG A 403 20.87 58.38 0.04
CA ARG A 403 19.77 57.41 -0.13
C ARG A 403 19.49 57.18 -1.62
N CYS A 404 19.63 55.95 -2.11
CA CYS A 404 18.85 55.44 -3.25
C CYS A 404 18.93 53.90 -3.36
N GLY A 405 18.06 53.29 -4.18
CA GLY A 405 18.34 51.99 -4.80
C GLY A 405 18.10 50.72 -3.98
N SER A 406 16.88 50.46 -3.51
CA SER A 406 16.53 49.21 -2.80
C SER A 406 16.40 47.98 -3.72
N LYS A 407 17.45 47.66 -4.51
CA LYS A 407 17.48 46.47 -5.39
C LYS A 407 18.83 45.72 -5.50
N GLU A 408 19.93 46.20 -4.91
CA GLU A 408 21.25 45.56 -5.07
C GLU A 408 21.78 44.82 -3.81
N ASN A 409 21.15 45.00 -2.64
CA ASN A 409 21.70 44.50 -1.37
C ASN A 409 21.42 43.03 -1.01
N ILE A 410 20.61 42.29 -1.78
CA ILE A 410 20.31 40.87 -1.49
C ILE A 410 21.40 39.93 -2.05
N LEU A 411 22.25 40.40 -2.98
CA LEU A 411 23.30 39.62 -3.63
C LEU A 411 24.72 40.12 -3.30
N ARG A 412 25.06 40.22 -2.01
CA ARG A 412 26.45 40.09 -1.46
C ARG A 412 26.52 40.29 0.07
N ALA A 413 26.12 39.26 0.80
CA ALA A 413 26.73 38.92 2.09
C ALA A 413 27.53 37.62 1.89
N SER A 414 28.74 37.72 1.33
CA SER A 414 29.57 36.55 1.00
C SER A 414 30.32 35.96 2.22
N HIS A 415 30.09 36.53 3.40
CA HIS A 415 30.54 36.03 4.70
C HIS A 415 29.45 36.30 5.73
N SER A 416 29.27 35.35 6.66
CA SER A 416 28.40 35.43 7.82
C SER A 416 28.90 36.43 8.87
N ALA A 417 27.99 36.99 9.66
CA ALA A 417 28.28 37.82 10.82
C ALA A 417 28.45 36.99 12.13
N VAL A 418 28.39 35.66 12.08
CA VAL A 418 28.54 34.77 13.24
C VAL A 418 30.00 34.71 13.72
N ASP A 419 30.26 35.36 14.85
CA ASP A 419 31.61 35.43 15.45
C ASP A 419 32.02 34.11 16.14
N ILE A 420 32.64 33.23 15.36
CA ILE A 420 33.21 31.96 15.84
C ILE A 420 34.43 32.12 16.77
N THR A 421 35.04 33.31 16.89
CA THR A 421 36.29 33.49 17.65
C THR A 421 36.07 33.46 19.18
N LYS A 422 34.85 33.76 19.65
CA LYS A 422 34.54 33.97 21.06
C LYS A 422 34.09 32.71 21.81
N VAL A 423 34.60 31.53 21.41
CA VAL A 423 34.28 30.18 21.94
C VAL A 423 34.03 30.13 23.46
N ALA A 424 34.89 30.76 24.26
CA ALA A 424 34.77 30.76 25.72
C ALA A 424 33.45 31.37 26.24
N ARG A 425 32.91 32.35 25.52
CA ARG A 425 31.66 33.09 25.85
C ARG A 425 30.39 32.37 25.37
N ARG A 426 30.48 31.18 24.75
CA ARG A 426 29.29 30.46 24.28
C ARG A 426 28.32 30.16 25.42
N HIS A 427 27.03 30.18 25.08
CA HIS A 427 25.93 29.91 26.01
C HIS A 427 26.11 28.56 26.72
N ARG A 428 26.00 28.55 28.06
CA ARG A 428 26.06 27.33 28.89
C ARG A 428 24.68 26.76 29.23
N MET A 429 23.63 27.56 29.02
CA MET A 429 22.22 27.17 28.97
C MET A 429 21.67 27.65 27.63
N SER A 430 20.84 26.84 26.96
CA SER A 430 20.28 27.24 25.65
C SER A 430 19.43 28.51 25.77
N PRO A 431 19.60 29.51 24.89
CA PRO A 431 18.83 30.75 24.93
C PRO A 431 17.34 30.54 24.60
N PHE A 432 17.00 29.46 23.90
CA PHE A 432 15.62 29.13 23.56
C PHE A 432 14.89 28.47 24.74
N PRO A 433 13.67 28.90 25.10
CA PRO A 433 12.87 28.24 26.12
C PRO A 433 12.50 26.81 25.72
N LEU A 434 12.08 26.01 26.70
CA LEU A 434 11.70 24.61 26.50
C LEU A 434 10.18 24.54 26.23
N THR A 435 9.81 24.29 24.98
CA THR A 435 8.41 24.36 24.51
C THR A 435 7.72 23.02 24.74
N SER A 436 6.44 22.99 25.16
CA SER A 436 5.67 21.73 25.18
C SER A 436 5.43 21.19 23.77
N MET A 437 5.18 19.89 23.63
CA MET A 437 4.89 19.28 22.33
C MET A 437 3.70 19.97 21.64
N ASP A 438 2.58 20.10 22.35
CA ASP A 438 1.33 20.62 21.79
C ASP A 438 1.50 22.06 21.31
N LYS A 439 2.20 22.89 22.09
CA LYS A 439 2.52 24.26 21.68
C LYS A 439 3.43 24.28 20.45
N ALA A 440 4.45 23.43 20.38
CA ALA A 440 5.32 23.33 19.20
C ALA A 440 4.54 22.90 17.95
N PHE A 441 3.67 21.90 18.07
CA PHE A 441 2.83 21.39 16.98
C PHE A 441 1.82 22.44 16.49
N ILE A 442 1.11 23.10 17.42
CA ILE A 442 0.19 24.20 17.10
C ILE A 442 0.95 25.34 16.42
N THR A 443 2.10 25.76 16.95
CA THR A 443 2.91 26.85 16.36
C THR A 443 3.36 26.52 14.93
N VAL A 444 3.72 25.27 14.64
CA VAL A 444 4.03 24.82 13.27
C VAL A 444 2.81 24.97 12.36
N LEU A 445 1.65 24.45 12.77
CA LEU A 445 0.43 24.53 11.95
C LEU A 445 -0.11 25.96 11.80
N GLU A 446 0.02 26.83 12.81
CA GLU A 446 -0.38 28.24 12.73
C GLU A 446 0.48 29.03 11.75
N MET A 447 1.81 28.90 11.85
CA MET A 447 2.75 29.69 11.04
C MET A 447 2.89 29.19 9.59
N THR A 448 2.55 27.93 9.33
CA THR A 448 2.57 27.30 8.00
C THR A 448 1.47 27.87 7.09
N PRO A 449 1.79 28.37 5.87
CA PRO A 449 0.79 28.80 4.90
C PRO A 449 0.08 27.61 4.24
N VAL A 450 -1.05 27.88 3.58
CA VAL A 450 -1.52 27.04 2.45
C VAL A 450 -0.90 27.65 1.19
N LEU A 451 -0.46 26.83 0.24
CA LEU A 451 0.13 27.32 -1.01
C LEU A 451 -0.93 27.85 -1.98
N GLY A 452 -0.47 28.44 -3.08
CA GLY A 452 -1.32 28.81 -4.21
C GLY A 452 -1.74 27.59 -5.04
N THR A 453 -2.61 27.83 -6.01
CA THR A 453 -3.18 26.80 -6.87
C THR A 453 -2.42 26.62 -8.19
N GLU A 454 -2.67 25.51 -8.87
CA GLU A 454 -2.28 25.25 -10.25
C GLU A 454 -3.32 24.39 -10.97
N VAL A 455 -3.42 24.51 -12.30
CA VAL A 455 -4.24 23.62 -13.12
C VAL A 455 -3.37 22.48 -13.61
N ILE A 456 -3.78 21.25 -13.34
CA ILE A 456 -3.09 20.03 -13.79
C ILE A 456 -3.98 19.24 -14.76
N ASN A 457 -3.34 18.47 -15.65
CA ASN A 457 -3.99 17.44 -16.44
C ASN A 457 -3.58 16.08 -15.87
N TYR A 458 -4.43 15.46 -15.03
CA TYR A 458 -4.07 14.22 -14.32
C TYR A 458 -3.89 13.00 -15.23
N ARG A 459 -4.15 13.15 -16.54
CA ARG A 459 -3.92 12.12 -17.57
C ARG A 459 -2.63 12.33 -18.36
N ALA A 460 -1.80 13.31 -17.98
CA ALA A 460 -0.54 13.59 -18.65
C ALA A 460 0.43 12.41 -18.54
N ILE A 461 0.60 11.67 -19.63
CA ILE A 461 1.75 10.79 -19.81
C ILE A 461 2.96 11.70 -20.14
N PRO A 462 4.14 11.51 -19.52
CA PRO A 462 5.34 12.26 -19.85
C PRO A 462 5.60 12.24 -21.36
N THR A 463 5.69 13.42 -21.98
CA THR A 463 5.92 13.57 -23.43
C THR A 463 7.38 13.44 -23.83
N ASP A 464 8.27 13.22 -22.85
CA ASP A 464 9.71 13.03 -23.03
C ASP A 464 10.06 11.54 -22.80
N PRO A 465 10.48 10.78 -23.84
CA PRO A 465 10.86 9.38 -23.69
C PRO A 465 12.22 9.17 -22.99
N ASP A 466 13.07 10.20 -22.90
CA ASP A 466 14.35 10.12 -22.16
C ASP A 466 14.13 10.34 -20.65
N ALA A 467 12.94 10.80 -20.23
CA ALA A 467 12.52 10.89 -18.84
C ALA A 467 12.17 9.52 -18.21
N LEU A 468 13.04 8.51 -18.40
CA LEU A 468 12.84 7.10 -18.00
C LEU A 468 12.66 6.88 -16.47
N HIS A 469 12.80 7.93 -15.65
CA HIS A 469 12.55 7.92 -14.21
C HIS A 469 11.18 8.49 -13.80
N SER A 470 10.42 9.17 -14.67
CA SER A 470 9.05 9.60 -14.37
C SER A 470 8.05 8.46 -14.62
N ILE A 471 8.02 7.49 -13.70
CA ILE A 471 7.07 6.38 -13.71
C ILE A 471 5.64 6.92 -13.56
N LEU A 472 4.85 6.86 -14.65
CA LEU A 472 3.37 6.91 -14.69
C LEU A 472 2.68 7.65 -13.53
N SER A 473 3.06 8.93 -13.34
CA SER A 473 2.41 9.81 -12.38
C SER A 473 1.01 10.17 -12.89
N ILE A 474 -0.02 9.71 -12.18
CA ILE A 474 -1.34 10.32 -12.28
C ILE A 474 -1.27 11.58 -11.39
N ASP A 475 -0.95 12.73 -11.99
CA ASP A 475 -0.58 13.96 -11.26
C ASP A 475 -1.64 14.50 -10.28
N GLY A 476 -2.88 13.98 -10.36
CA GLY A 476 -3.96 14.25 -9.41
C GLY A 476 -3.94 13.41 -8.12
N MET A 477 -3.15 12.34 -8.04
CA MET A 477 -3.10 11.47 -6.84
C MET A 477 -2.52 12.23 -5.65
N GLY A 478 -3.24 12.21 -4.51
CA GLY A 478 -2.85 12.94 -3.29
C GLY A 478 -3.03 14.46 -3.36
N ARG A 479 -3.47 15.02 -4.50
CA ARG A 479 -3.78 16.44 -4.64
C ARG A 479 -5.08 16.79 -3.93
N VAL A 480 -5.19 18.06 -3.50
CA VAL A 480 -6.44 18.62 -2.99
C VAL A 480 -7.07 19.52 -4.04
N LEU A 481 -8.35 19.30 -4.36
CA LEU A 481 -9.09 20.13 -5.32
C LEU A 481 -9.24 21.57 -4.80
N ALA A 482 -8.92 22.53 -5.66
CA ALA A 482 -9.13 23.95 -5.41
C ALA A 482 -10.45 24.49 -5.98
N GLN A 483 -11.15 23.70 -6.79
CA GLN A 483 -12.45 23.99 -7.39
C GLN A 483 -13.48 22.90 -7.05
N ASP A 484 -14.76 23.21 -7.21
CA ASP A 484 -15.81 22.20 -7.36
C ASP A 484 -15.79 21.63 -8.80
N VAL A 485 -16.24 20.39 -8.95
CA VAL A 485 -16.32 19.69 -10.25
C VAL A 485 -17.74 19.21 -10.49
N TYR A 486 -18.30 19.59 -11.64
CA TYR A 486 -19.70 19.33 -12.00
C TYR A 486 -19.81 18.36 -13.19
N ALA A 487 -20.81 17.48 -13.15
CA ALA A 487 -21.13 16.59 -14.25
C ALA A 487 -21.73 17.36 -15.45
N LYS A 488 -21.07 17.33 -16.60
CA LYS A 488 -21.55 17.94 -17.85
C LYS A 488 -22.67 17.14 -18.52
N ASP A 489 -22.76 15.84 -18.24
CA ASP A 489 -23.68 14.86 -18.82
C ASP A 489 -24.27 13.95 -17.72
N ASN A 490 -25.25 13.12 -18.07
CA ASN A 490 -25.87 12.17 -17.14
C ASN A 490 -25.13 10.81 -17.14
N LEU A 491 -25.16 10.10 -16.01
CA LEU A 491 -24.74 8.70 -15.91
C LEU A 491 -25.90 7.80 -15.39
N PRO A 492 -26.30 6.76 -16.14
CA PRO A 492 -26.02 6.56 -17.56
C PRO A 492 -26.66 7.68 -18.42
N PRO A 493 -26.13 7.96 -19.63
CA PRO A 493 -26.67 9.01 -20.50
C PRO A 493 -27.92 8.57 -21.29
N PHE A 494 -28.13 7.25 -21.41
CA PHE A 494 -29.31 6.57 -21.95
C PHE A 494 -29.87 5.63 -20.86
N PRO A 495 -31.14 5.17 -20.93
CA PRO A 495 -31.62 4.11 -20.04
C PRO A 495 -30.82 2.84 -20.37
N ALA A 496 -30.15 2.23 -19.39
CA ALA A 496 -29.20 1.14 -19.61
C ALA A 496 -29.64 -0.15 -18.91
N SER A 497 -29.42 -1.31 -19.55
CA SER A 497 -29.70 -2.61 -18.93
C SER A 497 -28.78 -2.87 -17.73
N VAL A 498 -29.33 -3.46 -16.68
CA VAL A 498 -28.59 -3.97 -15.51
C VAL A 498 -28.15 -5.44 -15.72
N LYS A 499 -28.76 -6.16 -16.66
CA LYS A 499 -28.55 -7.59 -16.92
C LYS A 499 -28.36 -7.92 -18.40
N ASP A 500 -27.83 -9.11 -18.67
CA ASP A 500 -27.96 -9.78 -19.96
C ASP A 500 -29.32 -10.47 -20.03
N GLY A 501 -30.01 -10.37 -21.17
CA GLY A 501 -31.37 -10.90 -21.32
C GLY A 501 -32.16 -10.15 -22.39
N TYR A 502 -33.39 -9.76 -22.07
CA TYR A 502 -34.33 -9.19 -23.03
C TYR A 502 -34.99 -7.92 -22.49
N ALA A 503 -34.99 -6.85 -23.27
CA ALA A 503 -35.84 -5.68 -23.05
C ALA A 503 -37.27 -6.02 -23.48
N VAL A 504 -38.19 -5.92 -22.52
CA VAL A 504 -39.59 -6.33 -22.64
C VAL A 504 -40.53 -5.16 -22.36
N ARG A 505 -41.81 -5.38 -22.67
CA ARG A 505 -42.91 -4.57 -22.16
C ARG A 505 -43.52 -5.30 -20.97
N ALA A 506 -43.37 -4.78 -19.76
CA ALA A 506 -43.87 -5.40 -18.53
C ALA A 506 -45.39 -5.66 -18.58
N ALA A 507 -46.13 -4.79 -19.28
CA ALA A 507 -47.57 -4.94 -19.52
C ALA A 507 -47.97 -6.15 -20.39
N ASP A 508 -47.03 -6.75 -21.14
CA ASP A 508 -47.31 -7.96 -21.94
C ASP A 508 -47.23 -9.23 -21.10
N GLY A 509 -46.52 -9.21 -19.97
CA GLY A 509 -46.37 -10.34 -19.05
C GLY A 509 -45.60 -11.54 -19.61
N PRO A 510 -45.75 -12.74 -18.99
CA PRO A 510 -45.12 -13.99 -19.44
C PRO A 510 -45.60 -14.50 -20.81
N GLY A 511 -44.85 -15.45 -21.36
CA GLY A 511 -45.17 -16.18 -22.58
C GLY A 511 -44.27 -15.83 -23.77
N ASP A 512 -44.65 -16.35 -24.93
CA ASP A 512 -43.80 -16.45 -26.12
C ASP A 512 -43.77 -15.11 -26.89
N ARG A 513 -42.59 -14.66 -27.33
CA ARG A 513 -42.34 -13.34 -27.91
C ARG A 513 -41.40 -13.42 -29.11
N PHE A 514 -41.61 -12.55 -30.09
CA PHE A 514 -40.71 -12.37 -31.22
C PHE A 514 -39.52 -11.48 -30.84
N ILE A 515 -38.30 -11.93 -31.13
CA ILE A 515 -37.09 -11.12 -30.97
C ILE A 515 -36.92 -10.27 -32.22
N ILE A 516 -36.83 -8.94 -32.06
CA ILE A 516 -36.69 -7.98 -33.17
C ILE A 516 -35.25 -7.47 -33.37
N GLY A 517 -34.27 -8.28 -32.97
CA GLY A 517 -32.85 -7.98 -32.98
C GLY A 517 -32.26 -7.73 -31.58
N GLU A 518 -31.06 -7.15 -31.55
CA GLU A 518 -30.26 -6.93 -30.35
C GLU A 518 -29.92 -5.44 -30.13
N SER A 519 -29.78 -5.04 -28.86
CA SER A 519 -29.09 -3.82 -28.44
C SER A 519 -27.76 -4.19 -27.77
N GLN A 520 -26.66 -3.69 -28.33
CA GLN A 520 -25.29 -3.93 -27.86
C GLN A 520 -24.70 -2.68 -27.20
N ALA A 521 -23.81 -2.87 -26.23
CA ALA A 521 -23.05 -1.78 -25.64
C ALA A 521 -22.28 -0.97 -26.71
N GLY A 522 -22.40 0.36 -26.66
CA GLY A 522 -21.76 1.26 -27.62
C GLY A 522 -22.57 1.60 -28.88
N GLN A 523 -23.72 0.94 -29.12
CA GLN A 523 -24.63 1.25 -30.23
C GLN A 523 -26.01 1.65 -29.72
N GLN A 524 -26.61 2.69 -30.30
CA GLN A 524 -27.98 3.11 -29.95
C GLN A 524 -29.00 2.32 -30.80
N PRO A 525 -29.91 1.53 -30.20
CA PRO A 525 -30.94 0.80 -30.95
C PRO A 525 -31.89 1.77 -31.66
N THR A 526 -32.18 1.45 -32.93
CA THR A 526 -33.05 2.22 -33.83
C THR A 526 -34.49 1.71 -33.90
N HIS A 527 -34.72 0.45 -33.50
CA HIS A 527 -36.04 -0.17 -33.48
C HIS A 527 -36.84 0.19 -32.22
N THR A 528 -38.16 0.05 -32.30
CA THR A 528 -39.09 0.23 -31.18
C THR A 528 -39.77 -1.10 -30.89
N VAL A 529 -39.75 -1.53 -29.62
CA VAL A 529 -40.39 -2.77 -29.14
C VAL A 529 -41.90 -2.55 -29.03
N MET A 530 -42.66 -3.25 -29.86
CA MET A 530 -44.13 -3.23 -29.88
C MET A 530 -44.71 -4.36 -29.00
N PRO A 531 -46.01 -4.31 -28.60
CA PRO A 531 -46.66 -5.44 -27.92
C PRO A 531 -46.46 -6.78 -28.65
N GLY A 532 -46.07 -7.82 -27.89
CA GLY A 532 -45.73 -9.15 -28.38
C GLY A 532 -44.28 -9.32 -28.86
N GLN A 533 -43.48 -8.26 -28.82
CA GLN A 533 -42.07 -8.26 -29.22
C GLN A 533 -41.14 -8.05 -28.02
N VAL A 534 -39.88 -8.46 -28.18
CA VAL A 534 -38.77 -8.17 -27.27
C VAL A 534 -37.51 -7.89 -28.08
N MET A 535 -36.50 -7.29 -27.46
CA MET A 535 -35.17 -7.11 -28.05
C MET A 535 -34.13 -7.70 -27.10
N ARG A 536 -33.18 -8.48 -27.61
CA ARG A 536 -32.04 -8.98 -26.83
C ARG A 536 -31.22 -7.77 -26.33
N VAL A 537 -30.78 -7.79 -25.08
CA VAL A 537 -29.93 -6.75 -24.49
C VAL A 537 -28.78 -7.35 -23.70
N THR A 538 -27.62 -6.70 -23.78
CA THR A 538 -26.46 -7.00 -22.93
C THR A 538 -26.34 -5.98 -21.79
N THR A 539 -25.63 -6.36 -20.73
CA THR A 539 -25.41 -5.54 -19.54
C THR A 539 -24.75 -4.21 -19.92
N GLY A 540 -25.39 -3.09 -19.57
CA GLY A 540 -24.94 -1.75 -19.94
C GLY A 540 -25.33 -1.28 -21.35
N ALA A 541 -25.97 -2.13 -22.18
CA ALA A 541 -26.52 -1.70 -23.47
C ALA A 541 -27.73 -0.75 -23.29
N PRO A 542 -28.02 0.15 -24.24
CA PRO A 542 -29.18 1.02 -24.15
C PRO A 542 -30.49 0.24 -24.33
N ILE A 543 -31.52 0.61 -23.57
CA ILE A 543 -32.86 0.06 -23.74
C ILE A 543 -33.53 0.70 -24.98
N PRO A 544 -34.12 -0.09 -25.89
CA PRO A 544 -34.84 0.43 -27.05
C PRO A 544 -36.13 1.16 -26.65
N CYS A 545 -36.62 2.04 -27.52
CA CYS A 545 -37.92 2.66 -27.34
C CYS A 545 -39.04 1.61 -27.26
N GLY A 546 -40.08 1.88 -26.48
CA GLY A 546 -41.27 1.00 -26.36
C GLY A 546 -41.17 -0.09 -25.28
N ALA A 547 -39.96 -0.52 -24.92
CA ALA A 547 -39.70 -1.37 -23.76
C ALA A 547 -39.65 -0.54 -22.45
N ASP A 548 -40.05 -1.16 -21.34
CA ASP A 548 -40.10 -0.51 -20.01
C ASP A 548 -39.57 -1.38 -18.87
N ALA A 549 -39.10 -2.60 -19.15
CA ALA A 549 -38.41 -3.48 -18.20
C ALA A 549 -37.38 -4.37 -18.92
N VAL A 550 -36.45 -4.96 -18.16
CA VAL A 550 -35.61 -6.07 -18.62
C VAL A 550 -35.98 -7.35 -17.87
N VAL A 551 -35.96 -8.48 -18.57
CA VAL A 551 -35.97 -9.83 -17.99
C VAL A 551 -34.60 -10.44 -18.23
N GLN A 552 -33.95 -10.89 -17.16
CA GLN A 552 -32.65 -11.57 -17.21
C GLN A 552 -32.76 -12.89 -18.00
N VAL A 553 -31.68 -13.29 -18.69
CA VAL A 553 -31.69 -14.48 -19.57
C VAL A 553 -32.09 -15.77 -18.82
N GLU A 554 -31.77 -15.86 -17.52
CA GLU A 554 -32.09 -17.00 -16.66
C GLU A 554 -33.61 -17.20 -16.43
N ASP A 555 -34.43 -16.15 -16.63
CA ASP A 555 -35.88 -16.20 -16.53
C ASP A 555 -36.56 -16.38 -17.92
N THR A 556 -35.86 -17.01 -18.86
CA THR A 556 -36.35 -17.23 -20.24
C THR A 556 -36.01 -18.61 -20.81
N GLU A 557 -36.79 -19.07 -21.80
CA GLU A 557 -36.47 -20.24 -22.62
C GLU A 557 -36.40 -19.83 -24.09
N LEU A 558 -35.29 -20.11 -24.78
CA LEU A 558 -35.19 -19.92 -26.23
C LEU A 558 -36.11 -20.93 -26.96
N LEU A 559 -36.94 -20.46 -27.89
CA LEU A 559 -37.93 -21.29 -28.61
C LEU A 559 -37.55 -21.52 -30.07
N ARG A 560 -36.95 -20.51 -30.72
CA ARG A 560 -36.46 -20.62 -32.10
C ARG A 560 -35.25 -19.74 -32.32
N GLU A 561 -34.28 -20.30 -33.05
CA GLU A 561 -33.08 -19.66 -33.61
C GLU A 561 -33.08 -19.77 -35.15
N SER A 562 -32.14 -19.11 -35.81
CA SER A 562 -31.89 -19.24 -37.25
C SER A 562 -31.30 -20.61 -37.61
N GLU A 563 -31.38 -21.02 -38.89
CA GLU A 563 -30.90 -22.36 -39.34
C GLU A 563 -29.39 -22.59 -39.14
N ASP A 564 -28.62 -21.51 -38.97
CA ASP A 564 -27.19 -21.48 -38.70
C ASP A 564 -26.84 -21.17 -37.22
N GLY A 565 -27.84 -20.97 -36.36
CA GLY A 565 -27.67 -20.70 -34.92
C GLY A 565 -27.05 -19.34 -34.59
N THR A 566 -27.12 -18.36 -35.50
CA THR A 566 -26.51 -17.02 -35.31
C THR A 566 -27.48 -15.95 -34.79
N GLU A 567 -28.79 -16.09 -35.04
CA GLU A 567 -29.82 -15.18 -34.57
C GLU A 567 -30.87 -15.90 -33.72
N GLU A 568 -31.20 -15.36 -32.56
CA GLU A 568 -32.35 -15.77 -31.75
C GLU A 568 -33.62 -15.11 -32.30
N LEU A 569 -34.68 -15.88 -32.56
CA LEU A 569 -35.88 -15.42 -33.26
C LEU A 569 -37.14 -15.37 -32.37
N GLU A 570 -37.32 -16.36 -31.49
CA GLU A 570 -38.45 -16.42 -30.55
C GLU A 570 -38.02 -16.94 -29.17
N VAL A 571 -38.53 -16.31 -28.11
CA VAL A 571 -38.21 -16.61 -26.71
C VAL A 571 -39.47 -16.63 -25.84
N ARG A 572 -39.53 -17.52 -24.85
CA ARG A 572 -40.53 -17.50 -23.77
C ARG A 572 -40.02 -16.70 -22.60
N ILE A 573 -40.78 -15.67 -22.22
CA ILE A 573 -40.59 -14.97 -20.94
C ILE A 573 -41.30 -15.78 -19.84
N LEU A 574 -40.57 -16.25 -18.82
CA LEU A 574 -41.15 -17.09 -17.76
C LEU A 574 -41.83 -16.26 -16.66
N VAL A 575 -41.36 -15.03 -16.42
CA VAL A 575 -41.73 -14.20 -15.26
C VAL A 575 -42.53 -12.95 -15.61
N GLN A 576 -43.36 -12.49 -14.69
CA GLN A 576 -44.05 -11.20 -14.79
C GLN A 576 -43.10 -10.08 -14.36
N ALA A 577 -42.44 -9.44 -15.32
CA ALA A 577 -41.59 -8.28 -15.09
C ALA A 577 -42.36 -7.11 -14.45
N ARG A 578 -41.67 -6.26 -13.71
CA ARG A 578 -42.22 -4.98 -13.18
C ARG A 578 -41.74 -3.80 -14.04
N PRO A 579 -42.56 -2.77 -14.30
CA PRO A 579 -42.07 -1.55 -14.97
C PRO A 579 -40.87 -0.94 -14.23
N GLY A 580 -39.81 -0.63 -14.97
CA GLY A 580 -38.53 -0.15 -14.44
C GLY A 580 -37.58 -1.24 -13.90
N GLN A 581 -37.97 -2.52 -13.93
CA GLN A 581 -37.11 -3.63 -13.49
C GLN A 581 -35.85 -3.73 -14.37
N ASP A 582 -34.70 -3.96 -13.71
CA ASP A 582 -33.39 -4.23 -14.32
C ASP A 582 -32.94 -3.19 -15.37
N ILE A 583 -33.41 -1.95 -15.22
CA ILE A 583 -33.02 -0.77 -16.00
C ILE A 583 -32.45 0.30 -15.04
N ARG A 584 -31.31 0.90 -15.40
CA ARG A 584 -30.83 2.17 -14.83
C ARG A 584 -31.32 3.32 -15.72
N PRO A 585 -32.26 4.18 -15.27
CA PRO A 585 -32.73 5.32 -16.05
C PRO A 585 -31.63 6.37 -16.32
N ILE A 586 -31.90 7.29 -17.25
CA ILE A 586 -31.00 8.41 -17.54
C ILE A 586 -30.72 9.21 -16.27
N GLY A 587 -29.45 9.35 -15.90
CA GLY A 587 -29.04 10.09 -14.71
C GLY A 587 -29.42 9.43 -13.38
N HIS A 588 -29.49 8.10 -13.35
CA HIS A 588 -29.68 7.32 -12.14
C HIS A 588 -28.52 7.48 -11.15
N ASP A 589 -27.28 7.43 -11.64
CA ASP A 589 -26.07 7.41 -10.80
C ASP A 589 -25.44 8.80 -10.64
N ILE A 590 -25.49 9.64 -11.69
CA ILE A 590 -25.02 11.03 -11.69
C ILE A 590 -25.93 11.86 -12.62
N LYS A 591 -26.36 13.04 -12.19
CA LYS A 591 -27.17 13.96 -12.99
C LYS A 591 -26.33 15.08 -13.58
N ARG A 592 -26.66 15.49 -14.80
CA ARG A 592 -26.09 16.69 -15.44
C ARG A 592 -26.33 17.93 -14.57
N GLY A 593 -25.26 18.63 -14.22
CA GLY A 593 -25.24 19.78 -13.32
C GLY A 593 -24.99 19.44 -11.85
N GLU A 594 -24.87 18.16 -11.49
CA GLU A 594 -24.55 17.71 -10.13
C GLU A 594 -23.07 17.95 -9.81
N CYS A 595 -22.78 18.37 -8.57
CA CYS A 595 -21.41 18.50 -8.07
C CYS A 595 -20.90 17.12 -7.64
N VAL A 596 -19.97 16.55 -8.40
CA VAL A 596 -19.47 15.18 -8.16
C VAL A 596 -18.26 15.14 -7.23
N LEU A 597 -17.47 16.21 -7.19
CA LEU A 597 -16.35 16.39 -6.26
C LEU A 597 -16.31 17.84 -5.80
N SER A 598 -16.15 18.08 -4.50
CA SER A 598 -16.12 19.42 -3.93
C SER A 598 -14.69 19.95 -3.74
N LYS A 599 -14.56 21.28 -3.72
CA LYS A 599 -13.35 21.97 -3.28
C LYS A 599 -12.93 21.50 -1.88
N GLY A 600 -11.65 21.19 -1.71
CA GLY A 600 -11.09 20.64 -0.47
C GLY A 600 -11.06 19.11 -0.41
N THR A 601 -11.63 18.39 -1.38
CA THR A 601 -11.46 16.93 -1.48
C THR A 601 -10.01 16.59 -1.82
N HIS A 602 -9.41 15.72 -0.98
CA HIS A 602 -8.10 15.11 -1.18
C HIS A 602 -8.28 13.82 -2.01
N MET A 603 -7.70 13.79 -3.21
CA MET A 603 -8.03 12.80 -4.24
C MET A 603 -7.24 11.50 -4.13
N GLY A 604 -7.98 10.38 -4.08
CA GLY A 604 -7.47 9.03 -4.30
C GLY A 604 -7.94 8.44 -5.64
N PRO A 605 -7.84 7.11 -5.82
CA PRO A 605 -8.13 6.46 -7.10
C PRO A 605 -9.60 6.61 -7.55
N SER A 606 -10.54 6.64 -6.59
CA SER A 606 -11.97 6.80 -6.85
C SER A 606 -12.30 8.18 -7.40
N GLU A 607 -11.68 9.22 -6.87
CA GLU A 607 -11.88 10.61 -7.29
C GLU A 607 -11.33 10.83 -8.71
N ILE A 608 -10.16 10.26 -9.02
CA ILE A 608 -9.60 10.22 -10.39
C ILE A 608 -10.53 9.47 -11.35
N GLY A 609 -11.10 8.35 -10.92
CA GLY A 609 -12.12 7.60 -11.69
C GLY A 609 -13.38 8.43 -11.94
N LEU A 610 -13.81 9.23 -10.97
CA LEU A 610 -14.98 10.09 -11.06
C LEU A 610 -14.75 11.29 -12.00
N LEU A 611 -13.56 11.93 -11.94
CA LEU A 611 -13.13 12.94 -12.92
C LEU A 611 -13.17 12.39 -14.35
N ALA A 612 -12.65 11.17 -14.56
CA ALA A 612 -12.67 10.51 -15.85
C ALA A 612 -14.11 10.17 -16.30
N THR A 613 -14.97 9.80 -15.37
CA THR A 613 -16.39 9.47 -15.61
C THR A 613 -17.20 10.68 -16.06
N VAL A 614 -17.01 11.85 -15.46
CA VAL A 614 -17.62 13.11 -15.96
C VAL A 614 -16.85 13.73 -17.13
N GLY A 615 -15.74 13.13 -17.56
CA GLY A 615 -14.90 13.61 -18.65
C GLY A 615 -14.37 15.03 -18.44
N VAL A 616 -13.94 15.34 -17.21
CA VAL A 616 -13.21 16.56 -16.84
C VAL A 616 -11.76 16.14 -16.64
N THR A 617 -10.89 16.42 -17.61
CA THR A 617 -9.48 15.95 -17.62
C THR A 617 -8.48 16.91 -17.01
N GLU A 618 -8.88 18.17 -16.81
CA GLU A 618 -8.07 19.23 -16.24
C GLU A 618 -8.77 19.81 -15.02
N VAL A 619 -8.03 20.00 -13.93
CA VAL A 619 -8.56 20.44 -12.64
C VAL A 619 -7.63 21.41 -11.94
N GLU A 620 -8.19 22.45 -11.32
CA GLU A 620 -7.46 23.31 -10.40
C GLU A 620 -7.25 22.59 -9.05
N VAL A 621 -5.99 22.47 -8.64
CA VAL A 621 -5.55 21.83 -7.40
C VAL A 621 -4.65 22.76 -6.60
N GLN A 622 -4.46 22.43 -5.32
CA GLN A 622 -3.42 23.05 -4.50
C GLN A 622 -2.03 22.54 -4.90
N LYS A 623 -1.02 23.43 -4.85
CA LYS A 623 0.37 23.08 -5.10
C LYS A 623 0.94 22.17 -4.02
N PHE A 624 1.74 21.19 -4.44
CA PHE A 624 2.64 20.50 -3.51
C PHE A 624 3.81 21.42 -3.13
N PRO A 625 4.20 21.48 -1.84
CA PRO A 625 5.42 22.16 -1.43
C PRO A 625 6.67 21.49 -2.01
N VAL A 626 7.59 22.28 -2.56
CA VAL A 626 8.94 21.79 -2.88
C VAL A 626 9.78 21.79 -1.60
N VAL A 627 10.49 20.68 -1.33
CA VAL A 627 11.19 20.48 -0.05
C VAL A 627 12.69 20.23 -0.25
N ALA A 628 13.52 21.17 0.18
CA ALA A 628 14.97 21.03 0.17
C ALA A 628 15.50 20.36 1.45
N VAL A 629 16.46 19.44 1.31
CA VAL A 629 17.05 18.68 2.43
C VAL A 629 18.57 18.73 2.39
N MET A 630 19.19 19.12 3.51
CA MET A 630 20.64 19.11 3.76
C MET A 630 20.98 18.41 5.08
N SER A 631 22.14 17.75 5.14
CA SER A 631 22.75 17.31 6.41
C SER A 631 23.93 18.20 6.76
N THR A 632 24.14 18.46 8.06
CA THR A 632 25.21 19.31 8.58
C THR A 632 26.06 18.54 9.58
N GLY A 633 27.37 18.44 9.34
CA GLY A 633 28.28 17.75 10.25
C GLY A 633 29.66 17.51 9.65
N ASN A 634 30.73 18.01 10.29
CA ASN A 634 32.11 17.73 9.88
C ASN A 634 32.47 16.23 9.98
N GLU A 635 31.72 15.42 10.73
CA GLU A 635 31.85 13.96 10.82
C GLU A 635 31.23 13.20 9.65
N LEU A 636 30.50 13.87 8.76
CA LEU A 636 29.73 13.21 7.69
C LEU A 636 30.57 12.89 6.44
N LEU A 637 30.11 11.88 5.72
CA LEU A 637 30.48 11.44 4.38
C LEU A 637 29.20 11.01 3.64
N ASN A 638 29.21 10.92 2.31
CA ASN A 638 28.06 10.43 1.55
C ASN A 638 27.88 8.90 1.72
N PRO A 639 26.69 8.34 1.39
CA PRO A 639 26.48 6.90 1.42
C PRO A 639 27.48 6.08 0.58
N GLU A 640 27.97 6.66 -0.51
CA GLU A 640 28.87 6.05 -1.49
C GLU A 640 30.35 6.06 -1.05
N ASP A 641 30.72 6.97 -0.14
CA ASP A 641 32.11 7.20 0.30
C ASP A 641 32.61 6.10 1.25
N ASP A 642 33.90 5.78 1.22
CA ASP A 642 34.52 4.86 2.18
C ASP A 642 34.79 5.49 3.56
N LEU A 643 34.61 4.70 4.63
CA LEU A 643 34.77 5.18 6.00
C LEU A 643 36.25 5.37 6.37
N HIS A 644 36.57 6.56 6.90
CA HIS A 644 37.88 6.86 7.48
C HIS A 644 37.75 7.33 8.96
N PRO A 645 38.85 7.40 9.74
CA PRO A 645 38.78 7.67 11.17
C PRO A 645 38.03 8.97 11.51
N GLY A 646 37.12 8.88 12.48
CA GLY A 646 36.29 10.00 12.93
C GLY A 646 35.08 10.32 12.06
N LYS A 647 34.80 9.55 11.00
CA LYS A 647 33.66 9.76 10.09
C LYS A 647 32.54 8.72 10.23
N ILE A 648 31.35 9.11 9.81
CA ILE A 648 30.17 8.27 9.58
C ILE A 648 29.49 8.67 8.25
N ARG A 649 28.71 7.77 7.66
CA ARG A 649 27.90 8.07 6.47
C ARG A 649 26.61 8.80 6.87
N ASP A 650 26.26 9.83 6.11
CA ASP A 650 24.99 10.54 6.21
C ASP A 650 23.84 9.61 5.81
N SER A 651 23.03 9.23 6.80
CA SER A 651 21.81 8.45 6.61
C SER A 651 20.54 9.28 6.78
N ASN A 652 20.66 10.50 7.32
CA ASN A 652 19.50 11.33 7.67
C ASN A 652 18.92 11.97 6.41
N ARG A 653 19.76 12.50 5.51
CA ARG A 653 19.32 13.10 4.25
C ARG A 653 18.52 12.09 3.41
N SER A 654 19.04 10.89 3.22
CA SER A 654 18.36 9.82 2.49
C SER A 654 17.06 9.38 3.17
N THR A 655 17.06 9.23 4.49
CA THR A 655 15.83 8.87 5.26
C THR A 655 14.76 9.95 5.15
N LEU A 656 15.14 11.23 5.29
CA LEU A 656 14.22 12.37 5.20
C LEU A 656 13.66 12.52 3.78
N LEU A 657 14.52 12.49 2.76
CA LEU A 657 14.10 12.54 1.35
C LEU A 657 13.09 11.44 1.04
N ALA A 658 13.36 10.19 1.44
CA ALA A 658 12.44 9.07 1.25
C ALA A 658 11.10 9.26 2.01
N THR A 659 11.13 9.75 3.26
CA THR A 659 9.91 10.03 4.05
C THR A 659 9.03 11.09 3.36
N ILE A 660 9.64 12.08 2.71
CA ILE A 660 8.93 13.16 2.02
C ILE A 660 8.37 12.66 0.67
N GLN A 661 9.13 11.83 -0.05
CA GLN A 661 8.75 11.19 -1.30
C GLN A 661 7.63 10.14 -1.13
N GLU A 662 7.59 9.43 0.00
CA GLU A 662 6.48 8.51 0.36
C GLU A 662 5.13 9.23 0.44
N HIS A 663 5.14 10.54 0.75
CA HIS A 663 3.96 11.40 0.71
C HIS A 663 3.75 12.15 -0.62
N GLY A 664 4.52 11.85 -1.66
CA GLY A 664 4.35 12.40 -3.01
C GLY A 664 4.94 13.79 -3.25
N TYR A 665 5.61 14.40 -2.26
CA TYR A 665 6.14 15.76 -2.40
C TYR A 665 7.45 15.80 -3.20
N PRO A 666 7.65 16.79 -4.10
CA PRO A 666 8.91 16.98 -4.82
C PRO A 666 10.04 17.45 -3.89
N THR A 667 11.20 16.79 -4.00
CA THR A 667 12.36 17.05 -3.13
C THR A 667 13.58 17.59 -3.86
N ILE A 668 14.41 18.34 -3.14
CA ILE A 668 15.71 18.84 -3.59
C ILE A 668 16.78 18.37 -2.59
N ASN A 669 17.82 17.73 -3.12
CA ASN A 669 18.97 17.28 -2.34
C ASN A 669 20.06 18.36 -2.38
N LEU A 670 20.34 19.00 -1.23
CA LEU A 670 21.35 20.04 -1.06
C LEU A 670 22.69 19.51 -0.52
N GLY A 671 22.86 18.18 -0.44
CA GLY A 671 24.13 17.58 -0.04
C GLY A 671 24.45 17.61 1.47
N ILE A 672 25.74 17.50 1.75
CA ILE A 672 26.34 17.61 3.09
C ILE A 672 27.04 18.96 3.18
N VAL A 673 26.80 19.68 4.28
CA VAL A 673 27.35 21.01 4.54
C VAL A 673 28.24 20.95 5.77
N GLY A 674 29.44 21.56 5.71
CA GLY A 674 30.37 21.59 6.83
C GLY A 674 29.89 22.50 7.97
N ASP A 675 30.32 22.23 9.20
CA ASP A 675 29.99 23.13 10.32
C ASP A 675 30.88 24.39 10.27
N ASN A 676 30.54 25.33 9.38
CA ASN A 676 31.00 26.70 9.39
C ASN A 676 29.86 27.63 8.94
N PRO A 677 29.81 28.91 9.38
CA PRO A 677 28.66 29.77 9.10
C PRO A 677 28.45 30.12 7.62
N ASP A 678 29.53 30.27 6.85
CA ASP A 678 29.47 30.70 5.44
C ASP A 678 28.83 29.61 4.56
N ASP A 679 29.28 28.36 4.66
CA ASP A 679 28.71 27.23 3.91
C ASP A 679 27.24 26.99 4.29
N LEU A 680 26.91 27.12 5.57
CA LEU A 680 25.52 27.02 6.06
C LEU A 680 24.64 28.13 5.46
N LEU A 681 25.12 29.39 5.46
CA LEU A 681 24.39 30.52 4.88
C LEU A 681 24.19 30.35 3.37
N ASN A 682 25.22 29.88 2.64
CA ASN A 682 25.13 29.62 1.21
C ASN A 682 24.10 28.53 0.88
N ALA A 683 24.15 27.38 1.56
CA ALA A 683 23.22 26.28 1.34
C ALA A 683 21.76 26.63 1.73
N LEU A 684 21.57 27.40 2.79
CA LEU A 684 20.23 27.88 3.18
C LEU A 684 19.65 28.86 2.16
N ASN A 685 20.46 29.80 1.64
CA ASN A 685 20.05 30.70 0.57
C ASN A 685 19.70 29.94 -0.73
N GLU A 686 20.49 28.92 -1.09
CA GLU A 686 20.16 28.06 -2.22
C GLU A 686 18.81 27.36 -2.02
N GLY A 687 18.59 26.74 -0.85
CA GLY A 687 17.32 26.11 -0.50
C GLY A 687 16.13 27.07 -0.54
N ILE A 688 16.27 28.26 0.02
CA ILE A 688 15.28 29.35 -0.01
C ILE A 688 14.89 29.73 -1.45
N SER A 689 15.88 29.80 -2.36
CA SER A 689 15.65 30.17 -3.76
C SER A 689 14.98 29.07 -4.60
N ARG A 690 15.03 27.80 -4.15
CA ARG A 690 14.61 26.61 -4.92
C ARG A 690 13.41 25.86 -4.34
N ALA A 691 13.10 26.04 -3.05
CA ALA A 691 12.11 25.25 -2.31
C ALA A 691 11.22 26.13 -1.42
N ASP A 692 10.09 25.60 -0.95
CA ASP A 692 9.17 26.26 -0.01
C ASP A 692 9.44 25.88 1.45
N VAL A 693 10.01 24.70 1.65
CA VAL A 693 10.46 24.19 2.95
C VAL A 693 11.91 23.77 2.84
N ILE A 694 12.73 24.20 3.81
CA ILE A 694 14.11 23.76 3.98
C ILE A 694 14.20 22.91 5.24
N ILE A 695 14.80 21.73 5.13
CA ILE A 695 15.01 20.80 6.24
C ILE A 695 16.51 20.59 6.40
N THR A 696 17.01 20.80 7.61
CA THR A 696 18.39 20.48 7.97
C THR A 696 18.45 19.34 8.98
N SER A 697 19.58 18.64 9.04
CA SER A 697 19.84 17.62 10.05
C SER A 697 21.24 17.75 10.65
N GLY A 698 21.33 18.08 11.94
CA GLY A 698 22.59 18.35 12.65
C GLY A 698 22.67 19.78 13.17
N GLY A 699 23.81 20.20 13.74
CA GLY A 699 24.11 21.60 14.07
C GLY A 699 23.17 22.36 15.04
N VAL A 700 22.25 21.69 15.75
CA VAL A 700 21.15 22.32 16.51
C VAL A 700 21.23 22.19 18.05
N SER A 701 22.27 21.60 18.63
CA SER A 701 22.33 21.31 20.06
C SER A 701 22.90 22.49 20.89
N MET A 702 23.96 22.24 21.67
CA MET A 702 24.76 23.20 22.45
C MET A 702 26.27 22.99 22.23
N GLY A 703 26.62 22.36 21.10
CA GLY A 703 27.98 22.09 20.66
C GLY A 703 28.74 23.37 20.32
N GLU A 704 30.06 23.23 20.15
CA GLU A 704 30.94 24.36 19.81
C GLU A 704 30.77 24.85 18.37
N LYS A 705 30.30 23.94 17.49
CA LYS A 705 30.08 24.17 16.07
C LYS A 705 28.60 24.19 15.65
N ASP A 706 27.68 24.27 16.62
CA ASP A 706 26.23 24.31 16.36
C ASP A 706 25.77 25.72 15.89
N TYR A 707 26.37 26.19 14.80
CA TYR A 707 26.22 27.55 14.29
C TYR A 707 24.87 27.81 13.63
N LEU A 708 24.13 26.77 13.23
CA LEU A 708 22.93 26.90 12.40
C LEU A 708 21.87 27.83 13.03
N LYS A 709 21.69 27.77 14.35
CA LYS A 709 20.77 28.66 15.08
C LYS A 709 21.19 30.13 15.06
N GLN A 710 22.49 30.39 14.95
CA GLN A 710 23.04 31.74 14.85
C GLN A 710 22.94 32.25 13.41
N VAL A 711 23.20 31.40 12.41
CA VAL A 711 23.02 31.75 10.98
C VAL A 711 21.56 32.10 10.67
N LEU A 712 20.60 31.33 11.20
CA LEU A 712 19.17 31.60 11.03
C LEU A 712 18.73 32.95 11.61
N ASP A 713 19.18 33.29 12.82
CA ASP A 713 18.80 34.52 13.55
C ASP A 713 19.58 35.76 13.05
N ILE A 714 20.90 35.63 12.90
CA ILE A 714 21.82 36.75 12.65
C ILE A 714 21.97 37.06 11.16
N ASP A 715 22.09 36.05 10.30
CA ASP A 715 22.42 36.26 8.87
C ASP A 715 21.18 36.22 7.96
N LEU A 716 20.24 35.31 8.24
CA LEU A 716 18.99 35.17 7.47
C LEU A 716 17.81 35.95 8.06
N HIS A 717 17.95 36.49 9.28
CA HIS A 717 16.90 37.19 10.02
C HIS A 717 15.57 36.39 10.12
N ALA A 718 15.66 35.06 10.15
CA ALA A 718 14.53 34.16 10.22
C ALA A 718 13.95 34.12 11.63
N GLN A 719 12.63 34.25 11.75
CA GLN A 719 11.94 34.18 13.04
C GLN A 719 11.96 32.75 13.58
N ILE A 720 12.85 32.44 14.52
CA ILE A 720 12.89 31.15 15.23
C ILE A 720 11.76 31.12 16.27
N HIS A 721 10.70 30.35 15.99
CA HIS A 721 9.52 30.23 16.86
C HIS A 721 9.77 29.36 18.09
N PHE A 722 10.56 28.29 17.91
CA PHE A 722 11.13 27.52 19.02
C PHE A 722 12.47 26.89 18.61
N GLY A 723 13.37 26.76 19.58
CA GLY A 723 14.66 26.08 19.41
C GLY A 723 14.85 24.84 20.30
N ARG A 724 13.85 24.47 21.12
CA ARG A 724 13.81 23.25 21.93
C ARG A 724 12.37 22.82 22.21
N VAL A 725 12.14 21.51 22.22
CA VAL A 725 10.83 20.88 22.52
C VAL A 725 10.96 19.85 23.64
N PHE A 726 10.00 19.80 24.55
CA PHE A 726 9.91 18.88 25.68
C PHE A 726 9.43 17.49 25.21
N MET A 727 10.31 16.77 24.51
CA MET A 727 10.00 15.47 23.89
C MET A 727 11.20 14.52 23.89
N LYS A 728 10.94 13.23 23.70
CA LYS A 728 11.94 12.17 23.52
C LYS A 728 11.55 11.25 22.34
N PRO A 729 12.46 10.96 21.40
CA PRO A 729 13.60 11.80 21.00
C PRO A 729 13.12 13.19 20.52
N GLY A 730 14.03 14.09 20.14
CA GLY A 730 13.65 15.38 19.52
C GLY A 730 13.95 16.67 20.29
N LEU A 731 14.61 16.60 21.46
CA LEU A 731 14.83 17.78 22.34
C LEU A 731 15.34 19.09 21.64
N PRO A 732 16.34 19.07 20.74
CA PRO A 732 16.87 20.31 20.14
C PRO A 732 16.15 20.75 18.84
N THR A 733 15.04 20.10 18.47
CA THR A 733 14.28 20.42 17.25
C THR A 733 13.90 21.89 17.23
N THR A 734 14.07 22.50 16.06
CA THR A 734 14.00 23.95 15.88
C THR A 734 13.17 24.26 14.64
N PHE A 735 12.27 25.24 14.76
CA PHE A 735 11.39 25.68 13.68
C PHE A 735 11.47 27.19 13.54
N ALA A 736 11.65 27.65 12.30
CA ALA A 736 11.73 29.05 11.95
C ALA A 736 10.96 29.34 10.65
N THR A 737 10.60 30.62 10.45
CA THR A 737 10.04 31.11 9.20
C THR A 737 10.80 32.34 8.71
N VAL A 738 10.98 32.47 7.40
CA VAL A 738 11.51 33.68 6.78
C VAL A 738 10.56 34.11 5.65
N ASP A 739 10.21 35.40 5.64
CA ASP A 739 9.24 35.98 4.69
C ASP A 739 10.02 36.80 3.65
N ILE A 740 10.05 36.34 2.40
CA ILE A 740 10.88 36.88 1.32
C ILE A 740 9.99 37.19 0.11
N ASP A 741 10.05 38.43 -0.38
CA ASP A 741 9.20 38.94 -1.48
C ASP A 741 7.68 38.67 -1.30
N GLY A 742 7.24 38.57 -0.04
CA GLY A 742 5.85 38.27 0.34
C GLY A 742 5.52 36.77 0.42
N ALA A 743 6.43 35.88 0.05
CA ALA A 743 6.30 34.43 0.21
C ALA A 743 6.94 33.96 1.53
N ARG A 744 6.18 33.19 2.32
CA ARG A 744 6.69 32.56 3.55
C ARG A 744 7.41 31.25 3.23
N LYS A 745 8.68 31.14 3.62
CA LYS A 745 9.48 29.92 3.59
C LYS A 745 9.60 29.32 4.99
N LEU A 746 9.48 28.00 5.10
CA LEU A 746 9.58 27.27 6.37
C LEU A 746 10.96 26.64 6.53
N ILE A 747 11.52 26.69 7.73
CA ILE A 747 12.80 26.05 8.04
C ILE A 747 12.67 25.13 9.25
N PHE A 748 12.88 23.84 9.03
CA PHE A 748 12.91 22.81 10.07
C PHE A 748 14.34 22.32 10.29
N ALA A 749 14.95 22.76 11.39
CA ALA A 749 16.29 22.34 11.76
C ALA A 749 16.19 21.18 12.77
N LEU A 750 16.40 19.96 12.25
CA LEU A 750 16.13 18.70 12.95
C LEU A 750 17.39 18.14 13.64
N PRO A 751 17.26 17.30 14.69
CA PRO A 751 18.41 16.77 15.40
C PRO A 751 19.16 15.72 14.58
N GLY A 752 20.49 15.84 14.48
CA GLY A 752 21.35 14.92 13.71
C GLY A 752 21.38 13.46 14.17
N ASN A 753 20.80 13.13 15.32
CA ASN A 753 20.57 11.73 15.74
C ASN A 753 19.53 11.08 14.80
N PRO A 754 19.84 10.01 14.03
CA PRO A 754 18.99 9.53 12.94
C PRO A 754 17.52 9.25 13.30
N VAL A 755 17.26 8.64 14.46
CA VAL A 755 15.89 8.42 14.94
C VAL A 755 15.16 9.74 15.19
N SER A 756 15.88 10.71 15.75
CA SER A 756 15.32 12.01 16.12
C SER A 756 14.90 12.78 14.88
N ALA A 757 15.69 12.74 13.80
CA ALA A 757 15.36 13.36 12.53
C ALA A 757 14.04 12.81 11.96
N VAL A 758 13.90 11.49 11.79
CA VAL A 758 12.69 10.90 11.17
C VAL A 758 11.46 10.97 12.08
N VAL A 759 11.60 10.86 13.40
CA VAL A 759 10.49 11.06 14.35
C VAL A 759 9.98 12.50 14.33
N THR A 760 10.88 13.49 14.29
CA THR A 760 10.49 14.91 14.28
C THR A 760 10.03 15.38 12.89
N CYS A 761 10.50 14.76 11.81
CA CYS A 761 9.93 14.90 10.48
C CYS A 761 8.46 14.46 10.46
N ASN A 762 8.18 13.24 10.94
CA ASN A 762 6.81 12.71 11.03
C ASN A 762 5.89 13.60 11.90
N LEU A 763 6.38 14.07 13.05
CA LEU A 763 5.57 14.85 14.00
C LEU A 763 5.33 16.32 13.61
N PHE A 764 6.24 16.96 12.88
CA PHE A 764 6.15 18.40 12.57
C PHE A 764 6.17 18.72 11.07
N VAL A 765 7.09 18.12 10.31
CA VAL A 765 7.25 18.41 8.88
C VAL A 765 6.04 17.88 8.10
N ILE A 766 5.68 16.60 8.27
CA ILE A 766 4.61 15.99 7.47
C ILE A 766 3.25 16.71 7.67
N PRO A 767 2.81 17.08 8.90
CA PRO A 767 1.63 17.92 9.09
C PRO A 767 1.75 19.32 8.47
N ALA A 768 2.93 19.94 8.47
CA ALA A 768 3.15 21.21 7.78
C ALA A 768 2.97 21.05 6.26
N LEU A 769 3.61 20.05 5.65
CA LEU A 769 3.48 19.78 4.20
C LEU A 769 2.03 19.47 3.80
N ARG A 770 1.30 18.70 4.63
CA ARG A 770 -0.15 18.43 4.46
C ARG A 770 -0.99 19.71 4.46
N LYS A 771 -0.67 20.68 5.32
CA LYS A 771 -1.33 22.00 5.33
C LYS A 771 -0.94 22.83 4.09
N MET A 772 0.31 22.77 3.65
CA MET A 772 0.78 23.51 2.47
C MET A 772 0.07 23.05 1.20
N GLN A 773 -0.15 21.75 1.01
CA GLN A 773 -1.00 21.21 -0.06
C GLN A 773 -2.52 21.35 0.20
N GLY A 774 -2.93 22.08 1.25
CA GLY A 774 -4.32 22.43 1.51
C GLY A 774 -5.24 21.33 2.07
N ILE A 775 -4.71 20.25 2.67
CA ILE A 775 -5.57 19.33 3.43
C ILE A 775 -6.18 20.11 4.61
N LEU A 776 -7.53 20.05 4.71
CA LEU A 776 -8.32 20.80 5.69
C LEU A 776 -8.01 20.39 7.14
N ASP A 777 -7.81 19.10 7.39
CA ASP A 777 -7.27 18.58 8.65
C ASP A 777 -5.90 17.92 8.42
N PRO A 778 -4.79 18.66 8.53
CA PRO A 778 -3.45 18.16 8.21
C PRO A 778 -2.86 17.28 9.33
N ARG A 779 -3.59 17.04 10.42
CA ARG A 779 -3.11 16.28 11.58
C ARG A 779 -2.82 14.81 11.23
N PRO A 780 -1.93 14.13 11.98
CA PRO A 780 -1.71 12.71 11.79
C PRO A 780 -2.88 11.89 12.36
N THR A 781 -3.14 10.73 11.75
CA THR A 781 -4.10 9.76 12.28
C THR A 781 -3.53 9.14 13.56
N ILE A 782 -4.26 9.27 14.66
CA ILE A 782 -3.94 8.64 15.95
C ILE A 782 -4.98 7.56 16.20
N ILE A 783 -4.53 6.35 16.54
CA ILE A 783 -5.38 5.22 16.89
C ILE A 783 -5.07 4.71 18.31
N LYS A 784 -6.04 4.06 18.94
CA LYS A 784 -5.84 3.35 20.20
C LYS A 784 -5.27 1.95 19.93
N ALA A 785 -4.24 1.56 20.67
CA ALA A 785 -3.60 0.24 20.57
C ALA A 785 -3.27 -0.34 21.95
N ARG A 786 -3.10 -1.66 22.05
CA ARG A 786 -2.66 -2.37 23.27
C ARG A 786 -1.14 -2.51 23.30
N LEU A 787 -0.48 -2.17 24.41
CA LEU A 787 0.97 -2.39 24.57
C LEU A 787 1.33 -3.88 24.53
N SER A 788 2.29 -4.30 23.69
CA SER A 788 2.76 -5.69 23.64
C SER A 788 3.56 -6.12 24.88
N CYS A 789 4.16 -5.17 25.58
CA CYS A 789 5.06 -5.35 26.71
C CYS A 789 5.08 -4.08 27.56
N ASP A 790 5.51 -4.19 28.82
CA ASP A 790 5.62 -3.08 29.76
C ASP A 790 6.64 -2.03 29.27
N VAL A 791 6.38 -0.74 29.52
CA VAL A 791 7.23 0.38 29.10
C VAL A 791 7.37 1.41 30.23
N LYS A 792 8.63 1.72 30.61
CA LYS A 792 8.92 2.74 31.63
C LYS A 792 8.90 4.15 31.04
N LEU A 793 8.28 5.09 31.73
CA LEU A 793 8.04 6.45 31.23
C LEU A 793 9.22 7.40 31.53
N ASP A 794 9.52 8.28 30.58
CA ASP A 794 10.52 9.36 30.71
C ASP A 794 9.89 10.59 31.39
N PRO A 795 10.68 11.53 31.96
CA PRO A 795 10.16 12.85 32.35
C PRO A 795 9.44 13.62 31.23
N ARG A 796 9.66 13.27 29.95
CA ARG A 796 9.03 13.87 28.77
C ARG A 796 8.07 12.87 28.12
N PRO A 797 7.08 13.33 27.32
CA PRO A 797 6.40 12.44 26.39
C PRO A 797 7.42 11.77 25.46
N GLU A 798 7.25 10.46 25.23
CA GLU A 798 8.16 9.63 24.45
C GLU A 798 7.48 9.02 23.21
N TYR A 799 8.07 9.31 22.06
CA TYR A 799 7.64 8.87 20.72
C TYR A 799 8.37 7.59 20.37
N HIS A 800 7.82 6.48 20.88
CA HIS A 800 8.42 5.15 20.85
C HIS A 800 7.96 4.40 19.59
N ARG A 801 8.89 3.85 18.81
CA ARG A 801 8.54 3.25 17.51
C ARG A 801 7.98 1.84 17.68
N CYS A 802 6.87 1.58 17.00
CA CYS A 802 6.17 0.31 17.09
C CYS A 802 5.73 -0.24 15.72
N ILE A 803 5.46 -1.54 15.72
CA ILE A 803 4.70 -2.24 14.70
C ILE A 803 3.28 -2.42 15.26
N LEU A 804 2.29 -1.88 14.56
CA LEU A 804 0.87 -2.12 14.79
C LEU A 804 0.45 -3.39 14.05
N THR A 805 -0.13 -4.33 14.79
CA THR A 805 -0.64 -5.60 14.26
C THR A 805 -2.06 -5.84 14.77
N TRP A 806 -3.02 -6.09 13.87
CA TRP A 806 -4.33 -6.58 14.26
C TRP A 806 -4.29 -8.10 14.43
N HIS A 807 -4.78 -8.59 15.56
CA HIS A 807 -5.04 -10.01 15.75
C HIS A 807 -6.47 -10.34 15.31
N HIS A 808 -6.68 -11.57 14.83
CA HIS A 808 -8.01 -12.02 14.43
C HIS A 808 -8.98 -11.96 15.63
N GLN A 809 -10.17 -11.40 15.41
CA GLN A 809 -11.23 -11.19 16.42
C GLN A 809 -10.91 -10.22 17.57
N GLU A 810 -9.75 -9.54 17.59
CA GLU A 810 -9.48 -8.45 18.56
C GLU A 810 -9.88 -7.06 17.99
N PRO A 811 -10.58 -6.20 18.77
CA PRO A 811 -11.04 -4.89 18.29
C PRO A 811 -9.97 -3.79 18.32
N LEU A 812 -8.84 -4.02 18.99
CA LEU A 812 -7.71 -3.10 19.07
C LEU A 812 -6.45 -3.77 18.52
N PRO A 813 -5.60 -3.06 17.74
CA PRO A 813 -4.29 -3.56 17.37
C PRO A 813 -3.38 -3.68 18.61
N TRP A 814 -2.41 -4.58 18.54
CA TRP A 814 -1.27 -4.59 19.44
C TRP A 814 -0.15 -3.72 18.87
N ALA A 815 0.40 -2.84 19.70
CA ALA A 815 1.57 -2.02 19.38
C ALA A 815 2.82 -2.70 19.94
N GLN A 816 3.59 -3.34 19.06
CA GLN A 816 4.83 -4.00 19.41
C GLN A 816 6.04 -3.06 19.30
N SER A 817 6.73 -2.84 20.42
CA SER A 817 8.01 -2.12 20.47
C SER A 817 9.04 -2.67 19.48
N THR A 818 9.69 -1.80 18.69
CA THR A 818 10.85 -2.16 17.83
C THR A 818 12.15 -2.42 18.62
N GLY A 819 12.06 -2.64 19.94
CA GLY A 819 13.17 -2.90 20.84
C GLY A 819 13.81 -1.59 21.35
N ASN A 820 15.14 -1.57 21.43
CA ASN A 820 15.91 -0.49 22.03
C ASN A 820 15.68 0.86 21.31
N GLN A 821 15.19 1.86 22.06
CA GLN A 821 14.77 3.16 21.52
C GLN A 821 15.86 4.24 21.46
N MET A 822 17.13 3.92 21.73
CA MET A 822 18.24 4.89 21.69
C MET A 822 18.24 5.75 20.41
N SER A 823 18.40 7.06 20.54
CA SER A 823 18.17 8.04 19.46
C SER A 823 19.14 7.96 18.27
N SER A 824 20.27 7.27 18.44
CA SER A 824 21.23 6.96 17.37
C SER A 824 20.92 5.64 16.63
N ARG A 825 20.06 4.77 17.19
CA ARG A 825 19.78 3.43 16.66
C ARG A 825 18.70 3.48 15.58
N LEU A 826 19.08 3.81 14.36
CA LEU A 826 18.18 3.83 13.19
C LEU A 826 17.48 2.49 12.97
N MET A 827 18.09 1.36 13.34
CA MET A 827 17.50 0.02 13.26
C MET A 827 16.12 -0.13 13.93
N SER A 828 15.76 0.66 14.94
CA SER A 828 14.42 0.64 15.54
C SER A 828 13.37 1.45 14.76
N MET A 829 13.70 1.95 13.57
CA MET A 829 12.72 2.37 12.54
C MET A 829 12.30 1.23 11.60
N ARG A 830 13.07 0.12 11.52
CA ARG A 830 12.84 -0.91 10.52
C ARG A 830 11.47 -1.57 10.74
N SER A 831 10.61 -1.51 9.73
CA SER A 831 9.22 -1.98 9.76
C SER A 831 8.28 -1.26 10.75
N ALA A 832 8.67 -0.08 11.27
CA ALA A 832 7.81 0.71 12.14
C ALA A 832 6.73 1.44 11.32
N ASN A 833 5.46 1.06 11.51
CA ASN A 833 4.30 1.74 10.91
C ASN A 833 3.60 2.69 11.91
N GLY A 834 4.02 2.72 13.18
CA GLY A 834 3.47 3.61 14.20
C GLY A 834 4.51 4.22 15.18
N LEU A 835 4.12 5.34 15.79
CA LEU A 835 4.78 5.96 16.94
C LEU A 835 3.81 5.94 18.14
N LEU A 836 4.11 5.11 19.13
CA LEU A 836 3.50 5.18 20.46
C LEU A 836 3.73 6.57 21.05
N MET A 837 2.65 7.20 21.50
CA MET A 837 2.65 8.53 22.12
C MET A 837 2.59 8.37 23.64
N LEU A 838 3.72 7.98 24.23
CA LEU A 838 3.79 7.68 25.66
C LEU A 838 3.70 8.99 26.48
N PRO A 839 2.88 9.05 27.54
CA PRO A 839 2.76 10.24 28.38
C PRO A 839 4.06 10.50 29.18
N PRO A 840 4.32 11.75 29.59
CA PRO A 840 5.37 12.02 30.57
C PRO A 840 5.06 11.31 31.89
N LYS A 841 6.08 10.76 32.54
CA LYS A 841 5.91 10.12 33.85
C LYS A 841 5.40 11.13 34.90
N THR A 842 4.61 10.63 35.84
CA THR A 842 4.18 11.36 37.04
C THR A 842 4.66 10.62 38.29
N GLU A 843 4.31 11.11 39.48
CA GLU A 843 4.56 10.37 40.73
C GLU A 843 3.67 9.13 40.87
N GLN A 844 2.55 9.08 40.15
CA GLN A 844 1.59 7.97 40.15
C GLN A 844 1.85 6.98 39.01
N TYR A 845 2.12 7.50 37.80
CA TYR A 845 2.35 6.72 36.59
C TYR A 845 3.83 6.79 36.19
N VAL A 846 4.59 5.74 36.53
CA VAL A 846 6.04 5.62 36.28
C VAL A 846 6.36 4.63 35.15
N GLU A 847 5.46 3.69 34.91
CA GLU A 847 5.48 2.72 33.81
C GLU A 847 4.05 2.42 33.36
N LEU A 848 3.91 1.86 32.16
CA LEU A 848 2.68 1.33 31.59
C LEU A 848 2.86 -0.17 31.36
N HIS A 849 1.77 -0.93 31.49
CA HIS A 849 1.79 -2.40 31.48
C HIS A 849 1.27 -2.99 30.17
N LYS A 850 1.69 -4.23 29.87
CA LYS A 850 1.20 -5.00 28.73
C LYS A 850 -0.33 -5.07 28.73
N GLY A 851 -0.94 -4.77 27.58
CA GLY A 851 -2.38 -4.79 27.38
C GLY A 851 -3.10 -3.48 27.71
N GLU A 852 -2.43 -2.51 28.36
CA GLU A 852 -2.96 -1.16 28.53
C GLU A 852 -3.12 -0.46 27.18
N VAL A 853 -4.13 0.42 27.12
CA VAL A 853 -4.53 1.11 25.89
C VAL A 853 -3.84 2.47 25.80
N VAL A 854 -3.11 2.67 24.71
CA VAL A 854 -2.24 3.83 24.46
C VAL A 854 -2.52 4.41 23.08
N ASP A 855 -2.18 5.68 22.90
CA ASP A 855 -2.25 6.36 21.60
C ASP A 855 -1.05 6.00 20.72
N VAL A 856 -1.31 5.72 19.46
CA VAL A 856 -0.29 5.49 18.42
C VAL A 856 -0.60 6.38 17.22
N MET A 857 0.34 7.26 16.89
CA MET A 857 0.35 7.99 15.62
C MET A 857 0.77 7.03 14.50
N VAL A 858 -0.03 6.94 13.44
CA VAL A 858 0.29 6.17 12.24
C VAL A 858 1.32 6.95 11.40
N ILE A 859 2.41 6.29 11.02
CA ILE A 859 3.52 6.88 10.23
C ILE A 859 3.86 6.12 8.94
N GLY A 860 3.26 4.95 8.71
CA GLY A 860 3.40 4.18 7.48
C GLY A 860 2.09 3.51 7.10
N ARG A 861 2.07 2.86 5.93
CA ARG A 861 0.93 2.03 5.52
C ARG A 861 0.75 0.87 6.51
N LEU A 862 -0.49 0.67 6.96
CA LEU A 862 -0.90 -0.41 7.86
C LEU A 862 -1.26 -1.68 7.08
#